data_AF-A0A9D8MZ62-F1
#
_entry.id   AF-A0A9D8MZ62-F1
#
_cell.length_a   1.000
_cell.length_b   1.000
_cell.length_c   1.000
_cell.angle_alpha   90.00
_cell.angle_beta   90.00
_cell.angle_gamma   90.00
#
_symmetry.space_group_name_H-M   'P 1'
#
loop_
_entity.id
_entity.type
_entity.pdbx_description
1 polymer ?
#
loop_
_entity_poly.entity_id
_entity_poly.type
_entity_poly.pdbx_seq_one_letter_code
_entity_poly.pdbx_strand_id
1 'polypeptide(L)'
;MNLIRRLWQRAMNNEALREKLRVIIFQSDTPLGKAFDVALLWCIVASIVLVVVESMQAIPPTAKQVFTILEYVFTFFFTLEYLCRLYCSDKPKEYALSFFGIIDLLSTLPLYIGWIFGPVRYLMVVRTFRLIRVFRVFKLFSFLQEGDLLMRSIILSAPKIGVFFLFMVIMVISMGTLMYIVEGNIPNTPFTDIPTSIYWAVVTMTTVGYGDIAPATFVGRILSAIVMLMGYTIMAVPTGIVSAQMVHDNKARRKTENCPECGSPLPFDAHFCPFCGLKQEPTRNLKSVKTTLVLLLFMFLPNIPLFAESHLLSGAVIGTTESYDYSVGKPSTTVNTAANAFDGDLNTFFASNERSKTWVGLDLGEPHVITRVGWSPRNGNVGPKRVILGLFEGANRPDFLDGVPLYLIDQEGIIGTMSYADVNVSRGFRYVRYIGPNDARCNVAEVAFYGHAGEGDDSHFYQLTNLPTISFHTVDNVEPYDKVNEITSNFTIIYADGMMIQEETGTTRLRGNASMSFPKKPYRIKLDSKRHMFKNSDMKSPAKAKKWTLINNFGDKSLMRNLVSFEVSRRMKMPYTPWSKPVDVIVNGEYKGCYQLTDQISVDKARVNITEMTPFDIEGEELTGGYLLELDGYASQETSWFTSAAGNPITIKSPDDDEITAEQADYVRREFNLMEAKILASNFDDPVLGFRSRLDEKSLQSYWLVEELTGNPDAFHSCYISKERGEDKFRIETVWDFDLAFDNDSRYYPNRDYGDYLSLARGGAGNSRSLLKRIFTDKAFCDSLRAMWVMARQEWGITEESLIQYIDSTAQELQQSQRLNFIRWPILDTPKHLNPRVAGNYDGEVEYLREYIRERIPFLDQRTNTEEDEKVEEEHYDIATAEELKAFADMVNSGKTSISATLTADIDFTAYPSTMIGINSPYKGEFDGAGHSIKLDLQRSSEHAALFAYLSGYVHDLITEGNITTSGKFAGGIAADTENATVERCHSKVCIVSTVNGDGTHGGIVGVTHAGSVIRECLVTGSMLGSSTNCCGGVSGWASGSTHISDCLITSQFTINTSGSDLLSRNSAYVVSSNNYFQGSWNAANACGDVSVLTKYQVAHGEACFLLEGKQPGSTSW
;
A
#
# COMPACT_ATOMS: atom_id res chain seq x y z
N MET A 1 45.64 -11.76 43.15
CA MET A 1 45.98 -11.67 41.70
C MET A 1 46.14 -13.04 41.01
N ASN A 2 46.95 -13.97 41.52
CA ASN A 2 47.14 -15.30 40.89
C ASN A 2 45.90 -16.22 40.90
N LEU A 3 45.04 -16.12 41.91
CA LEU A 3 43.77 -16.87 41.97
C LEU A 3 42.78 -16.42 40.89
N ILE A 4 42.65 -15.10 40.70
CA ILE A 4 41.80 -14.50 39.65
C ILE A 4 42.32 -14.90 38.27
N ARG A 5 43.65 -14.88 38.05
CA ARG A 5 44.25 -15.28 36.78
C ARG A 5 44.00 -16.76 36.43
N ARG A 6 44.03 -17.65 37.43
CA ARG A 6 43.71 -19.09 37.26
C ARG A 6 42.22 -19.35 37.05
N LEU A 7 41.34 -18.62 37.74
CA LEU A 7 39.89 -18.70 37.52
C LEU A 7 39.51 -18.16 36.14
N TRP A 8 40.15 -17.09 35.69
CA TRP A 8 39.96 -16.50 34.37
C TRP A 8 40.45 -17.42 33.24
N GLN A 9 41.60 -18.09 33.42
CA GLN A 9 42.08 -19.13 32.48
C GLN A 9 41.18 -20.37 32.45
N ARG A 10 40.62 -20.80 33.59
CA ARG A 10 39.66 -21.91 33.63
C ARG A 10 38.31 -21.57 32.98
N ALA A 11 37.82 -20.35 33.16
CA ALA A 11 36.62 -19.88 32.49
C ALA A 11 36.85 -19.80 30.97
N MET A 12 37.92 -19.12 30.54
CA MET A 12 38.28 -18.96 29.11
C MET A 12 38.45 -20.28 28.34
N ASN A 13 38.80 -21.38 29.02
CA ASN A 13 38.98 -22.71 28.42
C ASN A 13 37.70 -23.58 28.42
N ASN A 14 36.56 -23.07 28.88
CA ASN A 14 35.29 -23.79 28.82
C ASN A 14 34.58 -23.53 27.48
N GLU A 15 34.98 -24.29 26.45
CA GLU A 15 34.45 -24.15 25.08
C GLU A 15 32.93 -24.36 25.02
N ALA A 16 32.38 -25.29 25.81
CA ALA A 16 30.94 -25.56 25.83
C ALA A 16 30.11 -24.38 26.37
N LEU A 17 30.58 -23.69 27.42
CA LEU A 17 29.89 -22.50 27.94
C LEU A 17 30.02 -21.32 26.98
N ARG A 18 31.18 -21.16 26.34
CA ARG A 18 31.45 -20.10 25.37
C ARG A 18 30.55 -20.24 24.14
N GLU A 19 30.41 -21.46 23.63
CA GLU A 19 29.54 -21.76 22.50
C GLU A 19 28.06 -21.57 22.87
N LYS A 20 27.65 -22.02 24.06
CA LYS A 20 26.26 -21.80 24.52
C LYS A 20 25.91 -20.31 24.67
N LEU A 21 26.81 -19.50 25.23
CA LEU A 21 26.63 -18.05 25.34
C LEU A 21 26.68 -17.37 23.97
N ARG A 22 27.50 -17.87 23.05
CA ARG A 22 27.57 -17.37 21.68
C ARG A 22 26.24 -17.59 20.94
N VAL A 23 25.66 -18.79 21.06
CA VAL A 23 24.34 -19.09 20.47
C VAL A 23 23.28 -18.16 21.06
N ILE A 24 23.26 -17.93 22.38
CA ILE A 24 22.25 -17.06 23.01
C ILE A 24 22.44 -15.57 22.65
N ILE A 25 23.68 -15.08 22.52
CA ILE A 25 23.97 -13.65 22.38
C ILE A 25 24.10 -13.20 20.91
N PHE A 26 24.52 -14.10 20.01
CA PHE A 26 24.76 -13.77 18.60
C PHE A 26 23.84 -14.50 17.62
N GLN A 27 23.06 -15.51 18.05
CA GLN A 27 22.11 -16.23 17.18
C GLN A 27 20.67 -16.10 17.68
N SER A 28 19.86 -15.39 16.91
CA SER A 28 18.45 -15.14 17.20
C SER A 28 17.50 -16.28 16.79
N ASP A 29 18.02 -17.39 16.25
CA ASP A 29 17.19 -18.52 15.80
C ASP A 29 16.68 -19.40 16.96
N THR A 30 17.25 -19.24 18.16
CA THR A 30 16.85 -20.01 19.35
C THR A 30 15.88 -19.23 20.24
N PRO A 31 14.92 -19.89 20.94
CA PRO A 31 13.97 -19.20 21.84
C PRO A 31 14.66 -18.38 22.94
N LEU A 32 15.79 -18.86 23.45
CA LEU A 32 16.58 -18.16 24.47
C LEU A 32 17.33 -16.95 23.88
N GLY A 33 17.80 -17.04 22.64
CA GLY A 33 18.39 -15.89 21.93
C GLY A 33 17.36 -14.80 21.66
N LYS A 34 16.17 -15.15 21.15
CA LYS A 34 15.06 -14.20 20.95
C LYS A 34 14.65 -13.51 22.25
N ALA A 35 14.52 -14.26 23.35
CA ALA A 35 14.15 -13.69 24.65
C ALA A 35 15.22 -12.72 25.18
N PHE A 36 16.51 -13.03 24.98
CA PHE A 36 17.61 -12.14 25.33
C PHE A 36 17.58 -10.84 24.51
N ASP A 37 17.40 -10.94 23.19
CA ASP A 37 17.36 -9.78 22.29
C ASP A 37 16.16 -8.86 22.57
N VAL A 38 14.97 -9.41 22.79
CA VAL A 38 13.77 -8.64 23.13
C VAL A 38 13.92 -7.94 24.49
N ALA A 39 14.48 -8.61 25.50
CA ALA A 39 14.72 -8.00 26.81
C ALA A 39 15.76 -6.88 26.74
N LEU A 40 16.82 -7.07 25.94
CA LEU A 40 17.86 -6.06 25.72
C LEU A 40 17.31 -4.83 24.99
N LEU A 41 16.44 -5.03 23.99
CA LEU A 41 15.73 -3.96 23.28
C LEU A 41 14.91 -3.08 24.23
N TRP A 42 14.07 -3.68 25.08
CA TRP A 42 13.27 -2.95 26.06
C TRP A 42 14.15 -2.16 27.04
N CYS A 43 15.29 -2.73 27.48
CA CYS A 43 16.26 -2.02 28.30
C CYS A 43 16.86 -0.80 27.58
N ILE A 44 17.17 -0.90 26.28
CA ILE A 44 17.68 0.23 25.48
C ILE A 44 16.65 1.34 25.41
N VAL A 45 15.42 1.04 25.02
CA VAL A 45 14.32 2.01 24.90
C VAL A 45 14.04 2.68 26.25
N ALA A 46 13.91 1.91 27.33
CA ALA A 46 13.69 2.44 28.67
C ALA A 46 14.84 3.37 29.11
N SER A 47 16.09 3.04 28.78
CA SER A 47 17.25 3.89 29.09
C SER A 47 17.28 5.21 28.30
N ILE A 48 16.74 5.23 27.07
CA ILE A 48 16.62 6.45 26.24
C ILE A 48 15.52 7.35 26.80
N VAL A 49 14.35 6.78 27.10
CA VAL A 49 13.24 7.51 27.74
C VAL A 49 13.71 8.13 29.05
N LEU A 50 14.51 7.41 29.85
CA LEU A 50 15.09 7.93 31.08
C LEU A 50 15.95 9.19 30.84
N VAL A 51 16.77 9.22 29.78
CA VAL A 51 17.62 10.36 29.42
C VAL A 51 16.78 11.55 28.94
N VAL A 52 15.74 11.31 28.13
CA VAL A 52 14.81 12.36 27.69
C VAL A 52 14.07 12.96 28.88
N VAL A 53 13.55 12.12 29.78
CA VAL A 53 12.88 12.56 30.99
C VAL A 53 13.84 13.34 31.90
N GLU A 54 15.08 12.89 32.10
CA GLU A 54 16.11 13.62 32.89
C GLU A 54 16.38 15.04 32.35
N SER A 55 16.18 15.29 31.05
CA SER A 55 16.37 16.61 30.45
C SER A 55 15.26 17.62 30.76
N MET A 56 14.10 17.17 31.25
CA MET A 56 12.95 18.02 31.58
C MET A 56 13.19 18.79 32.90
N GLN A 57 12.92 20.10 32.90
CA GLN A 57 13.21 20.97 34.05
C GLN A 57 12.30 20.73 35.28
N ALA A 58 11.17 20.01 35.13
CA ALA A 58 10.08 19.94 36.11
C ALA A 58 10.05 18.69 37.03
N ILE A 59 11.18 18.03 37.29
CA ILE A 59 11.19 16.75 38.05
C ILE A 59 11.42 16.96 39.56
N PRO A 60 10.56 16.40 40.45
CA PRO A 60 10.72 16.51 41.89
C PRO A 60 12.01 15.82 42.41
N PRO A 61 12.62 16.28 43.51
CA PRO A 61 13.92 15.79 44.00
C PRO A 61 13.96 14.27 44.29
N THR A 62 12.85 13.70 44.74
CA THR A 62 12.71 12.26 44.99
C THR A 62 12.73 11.43 43.71
N ALA A 63 12.10 11.90 42.63
CA ALA A 63 12.15 11.24 41.33
C ALA A 63 13.56 11.28 40.70
N LYS A 64 14.33 12.36 40.92
CA LYS A 64 15.74 12.44 40.49
C LYS A 64 16.63 11.36 41.13
N GLN A 65 16.38 11.00 42.39
CA GLN A 65 17.08 9.90 43.05
C GLN A 65 16.74 8.55 42.41
N VAL A 66 15.45 8.29 42.13
CA VAL A 66 15.01 7.07 41.45
C VAL A 66 15.62 6.95 40.06
N PHE A 67 15.65 8.02 39.28
CA PHE A 67 16.26 8.01 37.94
C PHE A 67 17.77 7.78 37.98
N THR A 68 18.45 8.31 39.00
CA THR A 68 19.87 8.05 39.21
C THR A 68 20.13 6.56 39.50
N ILE A 69 19.28 5.93 40.31
CA ILE A 69 19.37 4.49 40.61
C ILE A 69 19.11 3.67 39.34
N LEU A 70 18.07 4.00 38.57
CA LEU A 70 17.75 3.30 37.31
C LEU A 70 18.89 3.42 36.30
N GLU A 71 19.56 4.57 36.21
CA GLU A 71 20.72 4.76 35.34
C GLU A 71 21.91 3.86 35.75
N TYR A 72 22.13 3.67 37.05
CA TYR A 72 23.13 2.70 37.53
C TYR A 72 22.76 1.27 37.16
N VAL A 73 21.47 0.91 37.27
CA VAL A 73 20.96 -0.41 36.91
C VAL A 73 21.14 -0.68 35.41
N PHE A 74 20.68 0.22 34.53
CA PHE A 74 20.82 0.06 33.08
C PHE A 74 22.29 0.01 32.65
N THR A 75 23.13 0.90 33.19
CA THR A 75 24.57 0.91 32.86
C THR A 75 25.25 -0.39 33.28
N PHE A 76 24.88 -0.93 34.45
CA PHE A 76 25.37 -2.23 34.90
C PHE A 76 24.96 -3.36 33.95
N PHE A 77 23.70 -3.41 33.53
CA PHE A 77 23.21 -4.39 32.55
C PHE A 77 23.96 -4.30 31.21
N PHE A 78 24.13 -3.10 30.65
CA PHE A 78 24.87 -2.91 29.39
C PHE A 78 26.36 -3.23 29.51
N THR A 79 26.94 -3.01 30.69
CA THR A 79 28.34 -3.38 30.95
C THR A 79 28.50 -4.89 31.03
N LEU A 80 27.57 -5.59 31.68
CA LEU A 80 27.55 -7.04 31.71
C LEU A 80 27.37 -7.63 30.32
N GLU A 81 26.45 -7.08 29.53
CA GLU A 81 26.22 -7.43 28.13
C GLU A 81 27.49 -7.26 27.29
N TYR A 82 28.16 -6.10 27.36
CA TYR A 82 29.41 -5.86 26.65
C TYR A 82 30.53 -6.84 27.05
N LEU A 83 30.67 -7.13 28.35
CA LEU A 83 31.66 -8.10 28.84
C LEU A 83 31.34 -9.53 28.39
N CYS A 84 30.06 -9.92 28.35
CA CYS A 84 29.63 -11.21 27.84
C CYS A 84 29.92 -11.34 26.34
N ARG A 85 29.61 -10.31 25.53
CA ARG A 85 29.95 -10.28 24.09
C ARG A 85 31.46 -10.36 23.85
N LEU A 86 32.27 -9.67 24.67
CA LEU A 86 33.72 -9.73 24.60
C LEU A 86 34.27 -11.13 24.97
N TYR A 87 33.62 -11.82 25.91
CA TYR A 87 34.01 -13.16 26.36
C TYR A 87 33.65 -14.26 25.36
N CYS A 88 32.43 -14.23 24.77
CA CYS A 88 31.99 -15.27 23.82
C CYS A 88 32.46 -15.04 22.37
N SER A 89 32.90 -13.83 22.01
CA SER A 89 33.47 -13.55 20.68
C SER A 89 34.76 -14.34 20.43
N ASP A 90 34.91 -14.94 19.24
CA ASP A 90 36.12 -15.69 18.82
C ASP A 90 37.39 -14.86 18.94
N LYS A 91 37.29 -13.55 18.64
CA LYS A 91 38.40 -12.60 18.62
C LYS A 91 38.03 -11.32 19.36
N PRO A 92 38.19 -11.31 20.70
CA PRO A 92 37.74 -10.21 21.56
C PRO A 92 38.28 -8.84 21.16
N LYS A 93 39.55 -8.79 20.72
CA LYS A 93 40.19 -7.54 20.27
C LYS A 93 39.59 -7.01 18.96
N GLU A 94 39.19 -7.88 18.05
CA GLU A 94 38.55 -7.48 16.80
C GLU A 94 37.11 -7.00 17.08
N TYR A 95 36.40 -7.65 18.00
CA TYR A 95 35.07 -7.20 18.44
C TYR A 95 35.12 -5.83 19.14
N ALA A 96 36.01 -5.64 20.12
CA ALA A 96 36.12 -4.37 20.86
C ALA A 96 36.47 -3.16 19.96
N LEU A 97 37.13 -3.40 18.83
CA LEU A 97 37.49 -2.38 17.85
C LEU A 97 36.52 -2.31 16.65
N SER A 98 35.47 -3.13 16.65
CA SER A 98 34.40 -3.08 15.64
C SER A 98 33.46 -1.89 15.90
N PHE A 99 32.72 -1.46 14.87
CA PHE A 99 31.74 -0.38 15.00
C PHE A 99 30.75 -0.64 16.15
N PHE A 100 30.15 -1.83 16.19
CA PHE A 100 29.20 -2.22 17.24
C PHE A 100 29.87 -2.31 18.63
N GLY A 101 31.11 -2.81 18.72
CA GLY A 101 31.86 -2.87 19.98
C GLY A 101 32.23 -1.47 20.53
N ILE A 102 32.55 -0.52 19.65
CA ILE A 102 32.82 0.87 20.03
C ILE A 102 31.52 1.54 20.53
N ILE A 103 30.39 1.33 19.86
CA ILE A 103 29.09 1.85 20.31
C ILE A 103 28.70 1.24 21.68
N ASP A 104 28.88 -0.07 21.87
CA ASP A 104 28.65 -0.73 23.16
C ASP A 104 29.52 -0.13 24.28
N LEU A 105 30.79 0.15 23.99
CA LEU A 105 31.69 0.79 24.93
C LEU A 105 31.29 2.24 25.24
N LEU A 106 31.05 3.07 24.21
CA LEU A 106 30.65 4.47 24.37
C LEU A 106 29.32 4.62 25.10
N SER A 107 28.42 3.66 24.95
CA SER A 107 27.11 3.65 25.62
C SER A 107 27.17 3.45 27.15
N THR A 108 28.28 2.89 27.65
CA THR A 108 28.51 2.55 29.06
C THR A 108 29.56 3.45 29.73
N LEU A 109 30.49 4.00 28.96
CA LEU A 109 31.62 4.83 29.41
C LEU A 109 31.24 6.07 30.27
N PRO A 110 30.16 6.84 29.97
CA PRO A 110 29.90 8.12 30.64
C PRO A 110 29.77 8.03 32.16
N LEU A 111 29.23 6.93 32.67
CA LEU A 111 29.03 6.70 34.10
C LEU A 111 30.36 6.50 34.83
N TYR A 112 31.24 5.68 34.25
CA TYR A 112 32.55 5.37 34.80
C TYR A 112 33.50 6.58 34.75
N ILE A 113 33.43 7.39 33.68
CA ILE A 113 34.12 8.68 33.60
C ILE A 113 33.68 9.59 34.76
N GLY A 114 32.37 9.66 35.04
CA GLY A 114 31.85 10.43 36.17
C GLY A 114 32.40 10.00 37.53
N TRP A 115 32.65 8.71 37.73
CA TRP A 115 33.26 8.18 38.96
C TRP A 115 34.76 8.43 39.06
N ILE A 116 35.49 8.34 37.95
CA ILE A 116 36.96 8.52 37.91
C ILE A 116 37.35 9.98 38.11
N PHE A 117 36.64 10.92 37.46
CA PHE A 117 37.00 12.34 37.50
C PHE A 117 36.30 13.13 38.62
N GLY A 118 35.28 12.57 39.29
CA GLY A 118 34.59 13.18 40.42
C GLY A 118 33.76 14.44 40.07
N PRO A 119 32.99 15.00 41.04
CA PRO A 119 32.21 16.21 40.84
C PRO A 119 33.10 17.46 40.94
N VAL A 120 34.06 17.61 40.03
CA VAL A 120 34.91 18.81 39.99
C VAL A 120 34.10 19.96 39.41
N ARG A 121 33.95 21.03 40.19
CA ARG A 121 33.05 22.19 39.98
C ARG A 121 33.22 22.93 38.64
N TYR A 122 34.27 22.65 37.87
CA TYR A 122 34.65 23.36 36.64
C TYR A 122 34.51 22.54 35.35
N LEU A 123 34.19 21.24 35.43
CA LEU A 123 33.97 20.43 34.23
C LEU A 123 32.48 20.32 33.89
N MET A 124 31.86 21.44 33.47
CA MET A 124 30.55 21.37 32.80
C MET A 124 30.58 20.41 31.60
N VAL A 125 31.74 20.27 30.95
CA VAL A 125 32.00 19.31 29.86
C VAL A 125 31.74 17.85 30.29
N VAL A 126 31.99 17.48 31.55
CA VAL A 126 31.72 16.12 32.04
C VAL A 126 30.21 15.85 32.15
N ARG A 127 29.38 16.90 32.30
CA ARG A 127 27.92 16.77 32.20
C ARG A 127 27.48 16.55 30.74
N THR A 128 28.17 17.14 29.77
CA THR A 128 27.93 16.90 28.35
C THR A 128 28.21 15.45 27.94
N PHE A 129 29.13 14.75 28.61
CA PHE A 129 29.33 13.30 28.38
C PHE A 129 28.10 12.45 28.71
N ARG A 130 27.13 12.95 29.50
CA ARG A 130 25.83 12.27 29.66
C ARG A 130 25.07 12.17 28.34
N LEU A 131 25.26 13.12 27.42
CA LEU A 131 24.67 13.08 26.08
C LEU A 131 25.25 11.96 25.21
N ILE A 132 26.46 11.46 25.51
CA ILE A 132 27.00 10.25 24.83
C ILE A 132 26.08 9.04 25.07
N ARG A 133 25.26 9.04 26.13
CA ARG A 133 24.25 7.99 26.33
C ARG A 133 23.21 7.95 25.20
N VAL A 134 23.02 9.04 24.44
CA VAL A 134 22.19 9.03 23.22
C VAL A 134 22.71 8.01 22.21
N PHE A 135 24.03 7.72 22.20
CA PHE A 135 24.58 6.70 21.32
C PHE A 135 24.05 5.29 21.62
N ARG A 136 23.39 5.06 22.78
CA ARG A 136 22.60 3.83 23.04
C ARG A 136 21.54 3.60 21.97
N VAL A 137 21.02 4.65 21.31
CA VAL A 137 20.08 4.51 20.18
C VAL A 137 20.72 3.75 19.02
N PHE A 138 22.03 3.91 18.80
CA PHE A 138 22.71 3.19 17.72
C PHE A 138 22.89 1.69 18.01
N LYS A 139 22.71 1.24 19.26
CA LYS A 139 22.62 -0.20 19.55
C LYS A 139 21.42 -0.84 18.86
N LEU A 140 20.37 -0.07 18.57
CA LEU A 140 19.18 -0.56 17.85
C LEU A 140 19.54 -1.10 16.46
N PHE A 141 20.55 -0.52 15.79
CA PHE A 141 21.02 -0.98 14.48
C PHE A 141 21.64 -2.39 14.52
N SER A 142 22.07 -2.89 15.68
CA SER A 142 22.58 -4.27 15.82
C SER A 142 21.48 -5.33 15.78
N PHE A 143 20.21 -4.94 15.94
CA PHE A 143 19.03 -5.84 15.90
C PHE A 143 18.35 -5.87 14.53
N LEU A 144 18.68 -4.94 13.64
CA LEU A 144 18.17 -4.93 12.27
C LEU A 144 19.12 -5.78 11.42
N GLN A 145 18.78 -7.04 11.14
CA GLN A 145 19.56 -7.90 10.21
C GLN A 145 19.74 -7.25 8.82
N GLU A 146 18.89 -6.28 8.46
CA GLU A 146 18.99 -5.49 7.22
C GLU A 146 19.94 -4.28 7.32
N GLY A 147 20.35 -3.87 8.53
CA GLY A 147 21.27 -2.76 8.77
C GLY A 147 22.68 -2.99 8.22
N ASP A 148 23.10 -4.26 8.12
CA ASP A 148 24.39 -4.65 7.52
C ASP A 148 24.45 -4.33 6.02
N LEU A 149 23.32 -4.45 5.30
CA LEU A 149 23.24 -4.10 3.88
C LEU A 149 23.41 -2.58 3.70
N LEU A 150 22.72 -1.80 4.53
CA LEU A 150 22.82 -0.34 4.51
C LEU A 150 24.24 0.12 4.84
N MET A 151 24.81 -0.40 5.93
CA MET A 151 26.16 -0.04 6.38
C MET A 151 27.23 -0.44 5.35
N ARG A 152 27.12 -1.64 4.78
CA ARG A 152 28.03 -2.09 3.71
C ARG A 152 27.93 -1.21 2.47
N SER A 153 26.72 -0.84 2.06
CA SER A 153 26.49 0.02 0.89
C SER A 153 27.07 1.42 1.10
N ILE A 154 26.96 1.97 2.32
CA ILE A 154 27.58 3.26 2.69
C ILE A 154 29.10 3.15 2.67
N ILE A 155 29.68 2.10 3.25
CA ILE A 155 31.14 1.89 3.29
C ILE A 155 31.72 1.72 1.88
N LEU A 156 31.06 0.95 1.02
CA LEU A 156 31.47 0.76 -0.37
C LEU A 156 31.29 2.03 -1.21
N SER A 157 30.30 2.84 -0.87
CA SER A 157 30.10 4.16 -1.47
C SER A 157 31.03 5.24 -0.91
N ALA A 158 31.67 5.00 0.23
CA ALA A 158 32.43 6.01 0.96
C ALA A 158 33.54 6.70 0.14
N PRO A 159 34.30 6.02 -0.74
CA PRO A 159 35.24 6.72 -1.62
C PRO A 159 34.55 7.63 -2.65
N LYS A 160 33.41 7.20 -3.21
CA LYS A 160 32.62 7.99 -4.18
C LYS A 160 31.98 9.19 -3.50
N ILE A 161 31.39 8.97 -2.33
CA ILE A 161 30.86 10.01 -1.44
C ILE A 161 31.98 10.95 -1.02
N GLY A 162 33.16 10.44 -0.66
CA GLY A 162 34.31 11.24 -0.26
C GLY A 162 34.82 12.15 -1.38
N VAL A 163 34.92 11.65 -2.62
CA VAL A 163 35.26 12.47 -3.80
C VAL A 163 34.20 13.54 -4.06
N PHE A 164 32.92 13.19 -3.88
CA PHE A 164 31.83 14.15 -4.01
C PHE A 164 31.85 15.23 -2.92
N PHE A 165 32.07 14.86 -1.66
CA PHE A 165 32.20 15.82 -0.56
C PHE A 165 33.44 16.69 -0.73
N LEU A 166 34.54 16.16 -1.26
CA LEU A 166 35.72 16.95 -1.61
C LEU A 166 35.39 17.98 -2.69
N PHE A 167 34.67 17.57 -3.74
CA PHE A 167 34.17 18.49 -4.76
C PHE A 167 33.24 19.56 -4.18
N MET A 168 32.34 19.17 -3.28
CA MET A 168 31.43 20.09 -2.60
C MET A 168 32.19 21.10 -1.73
N VAL A 169 33.18 20.66 -0.95
CA VAL A 169 34.03 21.55 -0.15
C VAL A 169 34.80 22.52 -1.04
N ILE A 170 35.39 22.05 -2.15
CA ILE A 170 36.07 22.92 -3.12
C ILE A 170 35.10 23.93 -3.72
N MET A 171 33.87 23.51 -4.06
CA MET A 171 32.84 24.37 -4.63
C MET A 171 32.34 25.41 -3.64
N VAL A 172 32.09 25.04 -2.38
CA VAL A 172 31.68 25.98 -1.33
C VAL A 172 32.80 26.99 -1.06
N ILE A 173 34.06 26.54 -1.00
CA ILE A 173 35.20 27.44 -0.82
C ILE A 173 35.33 28.41 -1.99
N SER A 174 35.18 27.93 -3.23
CA SER A 174 35.28 28.78 -4.42
C SER A 174 34.12 29.79 -4.51
N MET A 175 32.88 29.34 -4.28
CA MET A 175 31.69 30.19 -4.34
C MET A 175 31.63 31.18 -3.17
N GLY A 176 32.03 30.77 -1.97
CA GLY A 176 32.17 31.66 -0.81
C GLY A 176 33.25 32.72 -1.04
N THR A 177 34.40 32.34 -1.59
CA THR A 177 35.46 33.30 -1.94
C THR A 177 35.02 34.26 -3.05
N LEU A 178 34.31 33.76 -4.06
CA LEU A 178 33.77 34.59 -5.15
C LEU A 178 32.72 35.58 -4.61
N MET A 179 31.87 35.14 -3.68
CA MET A 179 30.90 36.01 -3.03
C MET A 179 31.58 37.09 -2.20
N TYR A 180 32.63 36.75 -1.44
CA TYR A 180 33.44 37.72 -0.72
C TYR A 180 34.07 38.77 -1.66
N ILE A 181 34.56 38.37 -2.84
CA ILE A 181 35.12 39.32 -3.81
C ILE A 181 34.06 40.30 -4.32
N VAL A 182 32.82 39.84 -4.50
CA VAL A 182 31.72 40.65 -5.02
C VAL A 182 31.11 41.55 -3.94
N GLU A 183 30.90 41.04 -2.73
CA GLU A 183 30.14 41.71 -1.67
C GLU A 183 31.01 42.28 -0.54
N GLY A 184 32.27 41.83 -0.39
CA GLY A 184 33.10 42.11 0.79
C GLY A 184 33.64 43.53 0.88
N ASN A 185 33.65 44.28 -0.23
CA ASN A 185 34.03 45.70 -0.25
C ASN A 185 32.83 46.65 -0.12
N ILE A 186 31.63 46.11 0.13
CA ILE A 186 30.39 46.89 0.16
C ILE A 186 30.05 47.22 1.61
N PRO A 187 29.85 48.51 1.96
CA PRO A 187 29.50 48.90 3.32
C PRO A 187 28.18 48.25 3.77
N ASN A 188 28.13 47.77 5.02
CA ASN A 188 26.96 47.14 5.67
C ASN A 188 26.52 45.78 5.10
N THR A 189 27.38 45.05 4.39
CA THR A 189 27.10 43.65 4.04
C THR A 189 27.62 42.70 5.12
N PRO A 190 26.94 41.55 5.35
CA PRO A 190 27.41 40.53 6.29
C PRO A 190 28.59 39.70 5.75
N PHE A 191 29.10 39.97 4.54
CA PHE A 191 30.24 39.29 3.93
C PHE A 191 31.58 39.90 4.36
N THR A 192 31.87 39.86 5.66
CA THR A 192 33.05 40.52 6.24
C THR A 192 34.38 39.85 5.96
N ASP A 193 34.38 38.55 5.68
CA ASP A 193 35.57 37.73 5.46
C ASP A 193 35.23 36.45 4.66
N ILE A 194 36.26 35.78 4.14
CA ILE A 194 36.11 34.57 3.34
C ILE A 194 35.44 33.43 4.13
N PRO A 195 35.85 33.09 5.37
CA PRO A 195 35.15 32.08 6.20
C PRO A 195 33.66 32.33 6.38
N THR A 196 33.26 33.57 6.68
CA THR A 196 31.84 33.97 6.80
C THR A 196 31.09 33.79 5.48
N SER A 197 31.74 34.08 4.35
CA SER A 197 31.19 33.87 3.01
C SER A 197 31.12 32.37 2.62
N ILE A 198 32.04 31.55 3.12
CA ILE A 198 32.01 30.08 2.98
C ILE A 198 30.85 29.51 3.79
N TYR A 199 30.61 29.98 5.01
CA TYR A 199 29.46 29.59 5.81
C TYR A 199 28.15 29.87 5.07
N TRP A 200 28.01 31.07 4.50
CA TRP A 200 26.89 31.40 3.62
C TRP A 200 26.76 30.42 2.44
N ALA A 201 27.87 30.10 1.77
CA ALA A 201 27.86 29.16 0.66
C ALA A 201 27.45 27.74 1.09
N VAL A 202 27.82 27.28 2.30
CA VAL A 202 27.36 25.99 2.86
C VAL A 202 25.85 26.03 3.04
N VAL A 203 25.35 27.01 3.80
CA VAL A 203 23.93 27.15 4.16
C VAL A 203 23.05 27.27 2.92
N THR A 204 23.51 28.02 1.92
CA THR A 204 22.81 28.22 0.65
C THR A 204 22.85 26.95 -0.22
N MET A 205 24.00 26.29 -0.31
CA MET A 205 24.16 25.09 -1.14
C MET A 205 23.48 23.86 -0.54
N THR A 206 23.39 23.74 0.78
CA THR A 206 22.59 22.69 1.46
C THR A 206 21.11 23.03 1.55
N THR A 207 20.67 24.13 0.91
CA THR A 207 19.29 24.64 0.91
C THR A 207 18.70 24.91 2.30
N VAL A 208 19.56 25.09 3.30
CA VAL A 208 19.12 25.42 4.66
C VAL A 208 18.68 26.88 4.71
N GLY A 209 19.48 27.76 4.09
CA GLY A 209 19.05 29.13 3.81
C GLY A 209 18.60 29.92 5.03
N TYR A 210 19.32 29.89 6.16
CA TYR A 210 18.96 30.61 7.40
C TYR A 210 18.66 32.12 7.19
N GLY A 211 19.13 32.71 6.08
CA GLY A 211 18.86 34.11 5.73
C GLY A 211 19.65 35.13 6.54
N ASP A 212 20.49 34.67 7.47
CA ASP A 212 21.35 35.47 8.33
C ASP A 212 22.48 36.18 7.56
N ILE A 213 22.88 35.64 6.41
CA ILE A 213 23.83 36.24 5.47
C ILE A 213 23.22 36.20 4.06
N ALA A 214 23.10 37.37 3.40
CA ALA A 214 22.53 37.46 2.06
C ALA A 214 23.17 38.60 1.23
N PRO A 215 23.41 38.40 -0.07
CA PRO A 215 24.08 39.42 -0.90
C PRO A 215 23.20 40.61 -1.21
N ALA A 216 23.79 41.79 -1.10
CA ALA A 216 23.11 43.04 -1.36
C ALA A 216 23.12 43.39 -2.86
N THR A 217 24.16 43.02 -3.61
CA THR A 217 24.28 43.41 -5.01
C THR A 217 23.52 42.51 -5.96
N PHE A 218 23.21 43.08 -7.12
CA PHE A 218 22.68 42.34 -8.27
C PHE A 218 23.58 41.17 -8.68
N VAL A 219 24.90 41.38 -8.70
CA VAL A 219 25.87 40.33 -9.09
C VAL A 219 25.92 39.22 -8.04
N GLY A 220 25.93 39.56 -6.75
CA GLY A 220 25.87 38.60 -5.65
C GLY A 220 24.56 37.81 -5.64
N ARG A 221 23.43 38.43 -5.99
CA ARG A 221 22.14 37.73 -6.13
C ARG A 221 22.12 36.75 -7.30
N ILE A 222 22.71 37.11 -8.45
CA ILE A 222 22.89 36.16 -9.57
C ILE A 222 23.77 34.98 -9.16
N LEU A 223 24.89 35.25 -8.50
CA LEU A 223 25.77 34.18 -7.99
C LEU A 223 25.04 33.27 -6.99
N SER A 224 24.20 33.85 -6.13
CA SER A 224 23.37 33.09 -5.19
C SER A 224 22.37 32.18 -5.91
N ALA A 225 21.70 32.67 -6.95
CA ALA A 225 20.79 31.87 -7.75
C ALA A 225 21.49 30.65 -8.38
N ILE A 226 22.73 30.84 -8.86
CA ILE A 226 23.55 29.75 -9.39
C ILE A 226 23.88 28.73 -8.28
N VAL A 227 24.33 29.20 -7.11
CA VAL A 227 24.66 28.33 -5.96
C VAL A 227 23.44 27.55 -5.46
N MET A 228 22.26 28.17 -5.42
CA MET A 228 21.00 27.51 -5.03
C MET A 228 20.61 26.39 -6.01
N LEU A 229 20.68 26.64 -7.33
CA LEU A 229 20.40 25.62 -8.34
C LEU A 229 21.42 24.46 -8.30
N MET A 230 22.69 24.78 -8.04
CA MET A 230 23.73 23.77 -7.83
C MET A 230 23.45 22.93 -6.58
N GLY A 231 23.02 23.54 -5.48
CA GLY A 231 22.68 22.88 -4.23
C GLY A 231 21.62 21.79 -4.39
N TYR A 232 20.52 22.10 -5.08
CA TYR A 232 19.46 21.13 -5.39
C TYR A 232 19.99 19.92 -6.16
N THR A 233 20.84 20.16 -7.16
CA THR A 233 21.45 19.10 -7.98
C THR A 233 22.41 18.24 -7.16
N ILE A 234 23.18 18.86 -6.26
CA ILE A 234 24.19 18.22 -5.40
C ILE A 234 23.53 17.28 -4.38
N MET A 235 22.40 17.65 -3.75
CA MET A 235 21.75 16.78 -2.76
C MET A 235 21.23 15.44 -3.31
N ALA A 236 20.87 15.39 -4.59
CA ALA A 236 20.44 14.13 -5.23
C ALA A 236 21.60 13.13 -5.39
N VAL A 237 22.85 13.59 -5.43
CA VAL A 237 24.00 12.75 -5.80
C VAL A 237 24.37 11.75 -4.70
N PRO A 238 24.55 12.10 -3.40
CA PRO A 238 24.84 11.11 -2.35
C PRO A 238 23.73 10.08 -2.21
N THR A 239 22.48 10.51 -2.22
CA THR A 239 21.29 9.64 -2.17
C THR A 239 21.27 8.70 -3.38
N GLY A 240 21.57 9.21 -4.58
CA GLY A 240 21.70 8.42 -5.80
C GLY A 240 22.87 7.43 -5.77
N ILE A 241 24.04 7.82 -5.26
CA ILE A 241 25.22 6.95 -5.11
C ILE A 241 24.92 5.81 -4.14
N VAL A 242 24.34 6.12 -2.97
CA VAL A 242 23.99 5.11 -1.96
C VAL A 242 22.88 4.20 -2.48
N SER A 243 21.82 4.75 -3.09
CA SER A 243 20.72 3.95 -3.67
C SER A 243 21.20 3.07 -4.81
N ALA A 244 22.04 3.59 -5.70
CA ALA A 244 22.64 2.81 -6.78
C ALA A 244 23.58 1.73 -6.24
N GLN A 245 24.33 1.99 -5.17
CA GLN A 245 25.17 0.97 -4.52
C GLN A 245 24.32 -0.06 -3.77
N MET A 246 23.22 0.32 -3.12
CA MET A 246 22.28 -0.61 -2.47
C MET A 246 21.60 -1.51 -3.51
N VAL A 247 21.15 -0.94 -4.63
CA VAL A 247 20.61 -1.71 -5.76
C VAL A 247 21.68 -2.57 -6.40
N HIS A 248 22.92 -2.08 -6.53
CA HIS A 248 24.05 -2.85 -7.04
C HIS A 248 24.47 -3.96 -6.08
N ASP A 249 24.45 -3.76 -4.76
CA ASP A 249 24.80 -4.74 -3.74
C ASP A 249 23.68 -5.76 -3.54
N ASN A 250 22.40 -5.37 -3.66
CA ASN A 250 21.27 -6.30 -3.76
C ASN A 250 21.32 -7.09 -5.07
N LYS A 251 21.67 -6.45 -6.19
CA LYS A 251 21.93 -7.14 -7.47
C LYS A 251 23.21 -7.96 -7.43
N ALA A 252 24.23 -7.60 -6.64
CA ALA A 252 25.49 -8.33 -6.52
C ALA A 252 25.37 -9.51 -5.55
N ARG A 253 24.52 -9.40 -4.51
CA ARG A 253 24.05 -10.53 -3.71
C ARG A 253 23.16 -11.47 -4.51
N ARG A 254 22.43 -10.96 -5.51
CA ARG A 254 21.74 -11.76 -6.54
C ARG A 254 22.65 -12.19 -7.71
N LYS A 255 23.84 -11.61 -7.89
CA LYS A 255 24.86 -12.06 -8.85
C LYS A 255 25.67 -13.14 -8.18
N THR A 256 25.12 -14.32 -8.28
CA THR A 256 25.85 -15.52 -8.63
C THR A 256 27.20 -15.23 -9.34
N GLU A 257 28.32 -15.66 -8.76
CA GLU A 257 29.62 -15.62 -9.45
C GLU A 257 29.54 -16.47 -10.72
N ASN A 258 30.05 -16.00 -11.85
CA ASN A 258 30.00 -16.80 -13.08
C ASN A 258 31.07 -17.89 -13.02
N CYS A 259 30.71 -19.11 -13.39
CA CYS A 259 31.65 -20.20 -13.50
C CYS A 259 32.77 -19.83 -14.49
N PRO A 260 34.06 -19.94 -14.11
CA PRO A 260 35.18 -19.50 -14.96
C PRO A 260 35.35 -20.33 -16.24
N GLU A 261 34.67 -21.47 -16.36
CA GLU A 261 34.75 -22.33 -17.55
C GLU A 261 33.57 -22.13 -18.50
N CYS A 262 32.32 -22.13 -17.99
CA CYS A 262 31.12 -21.99 -18.84
C CYS A 262 30.44 -20.63 -18.79
N GLY A 263 30.88 -19.73 -17.91
CA GLY A 263 30.32 -18.37 -17.76
C GLY A 263 28.97 -18.29 -17.04
N SER A 264 28.44 -19.42 -16.56
CA SER A 264 27.09 -19.51 -15.99
C SER A 264 27.02 -19.08 -14.52
N PRO A 265 25.92 -18.46 -14.08
CA PRO A 265 25.75 -17.98 -12.70
C PRO A 265 25.75 -19.10 -11.64
N LEU A 266 26.67 -19.05 -10.65
CA LEU A 266 26.78 -19.94 -9.49
C LEU A 266 26.05 -19.41 -8.25
N PRO A 267 25.17 -20.19 -7.58
CA PRO A 267 24.65 -19.86 -6.24
C PRO A 267 25.76 -19.69 -5.20
N PHE A 268 25.54 -18.84 -4.18
CA PHE A 268 26.57 -18.43 -3.19
C PHE A 268 27.15 -19.58 -2.34
N ASP A 269 26.52 -20.75 -2.38
CA ASP A 269 26.83 -21.95 -1.59
C ASP A 269 27.10 -23.23 -2.43
N ALA A 270 27.17 -23.12 -3.77
CA ALA A 270 27.31 -24.29 -4.65
C ALA A 270 28.76 -24.83 -4.70
N HIS A 271 28.95 -26.11 -4.36
CA HIS A 271 30.26 -26.80 -4.42
C HIS A 271 30.69 -27.25 -5.83
N PHE A 272 29.75 -27.31 -6.77
CA PHE A 272 29.96 -27.65 -8.18
C PHE A 272 29.09 -26.74 -9.05
N CYS A 273 29.55 -26.39 -10.26
CA CYS A 273 28.74 -25.61 -11.19
C CYS A 273 27.53 -26.45 -11.69
N PRO A 274 26.29 -26.00 -11.51
CA PRO A 274 25.11 -26.77 -11.92
C PRO A 274 24.95 -26.87 -13.45
N PHE A 275 25.65 -26.02 -14.21
CA PHE A 275 25.59 -26.01 -15.67
C PHE A 275 26.73 -26.79 -16.34
N CYS A 276 27.93 -26.87 -15.75
CA CYS A 276 29.09 -27.55 -16.37
C CYS A 276 29.85 -28.53 -15.46
N GLY A 277 29.54 -28.61 -14.16
CA GLY A 277 30.13 -29.59 -13.24
C GLY A 277 31.49 -29.21 -12.62
N LEU A 278 32.05 -28.03 -12.91
CA LEU A 278 33.36 -27.61 -12.36
C LEU A 278 33.31 -27.43 -10.82
N LYS A 279 34.19 -28.11 -10.09
CA LYS A 279 34.34 -28.05 -8.63
C LYS A 279 34.94 -26.71 -8.16
N GLN A 280 34.25 -26.00 -7.27
CA GLN A 280 34.70 -24.69 -6.74
C GLN A 280 35.31 -24.83 -5.34
N GLU A 281 36.39 -24.09 -5.06
CA GLU A 281 37.02 -24.01 -3.71
C GLU A 281 36.40 -22.86 -2.90
N PRO A 282 36.09 -23.04 -1.60
CA PRO A 282 35.41 -22.01 -0.80
C PRO A 282 36.34 -20.81 -0.54
N THR A 283 36.04 -19.66 -1.14
CA THR A 283 36.83 -18.44 -1.01
C THR A 283 36.53 -17.70 0.30
N ARG A 284 37.35 -17.98 1.31
CA ARG A 284 37.48 -17.16 2.52
C ARG A 284 38.27 -15.89 2.19
N ASN A 285 37.61 -14.74 2.01
CA ASN A 285 38.32 -13.45 1.94
C ASN A 285 37.54 -12.30 2.59
N LEU A 286 37.67 -12.18 3.91
CA LEU A 286 37.63 -10.89 4.60
C LEU A 286 39.07 -10.35 4.64
N LYS A 287 39.44 -9.57 3.62
CA LYS A 287 40.63 -8.72 3.68
C LYS A 287 40.21 -7.26 3.78
N SER A 288 40.33 -6.76 5.01
CA SER A 288 40.89 -5.45 5.36
C SER A 288 40.56 -4.27 4.44
N VAL A 289 39.53 -3.49 4.83
CA VAL A 289 39.59 -2.03 4.66
C VAL A 289 40.00 -1.45 6.01
N LYS A 290 41.33 -1.35 6.20
CA LYS A 290 41.93 -0.54 7.26
C LYS A 290 41.83 0.93 6.85
N THR A 291 41.41 1.76 7.81
CA THR A 291 41.73 3.19 7.92
C THR A 291 40.89 4.18 7.11
N THR A 292 39.59 4.35 7.41
CA THR A 292 38.92 5.67 7.23
C THR A 292 37.62 5.77 8.06
N LEU A 293 37.67 5.68 9.39
CA LEU A 293 36.46 5.88 10.21
C LEU A 293 36.70 6.59 11.55
N VAL A 294 37.72 7.44 11.62
CA VAL A 294 38.02 8.26 12.81
C VAL A 294 37.76 9.76 12.57
N LEU A 295 37.45 10.16 11.33
CA LEU A 295 37.22 11.58 10.98
C LEU A 295 35.75 12.03 11.05
N LEU A 296 34.79 11.11 11.16
CA LEU A 296 33.35 11.45 11.22
C LEU A 296 32.78 11.59 12.64
N LEU A 297 33.55 11.21 13.67
CA LEU A 297 33.11 11.26 15.07
C LEU A 297 33.43 12.58 15.80
N PHE A 298 34.00 13.57 15.11
CA PHE A 298 34.27 14.91 15.65
C PHE A 298 33.40 16.03 15.04
N MET A 299 32.49 15.73 14.12
CA MET A 299 31.60 16.73 13.50
C MET A 299 30.21 16.87 14.14
N PHE A 300 29.88 16.04 15.14
CA PHE A 300 28.63 16.16 15.91
C PHE A 300 28.90 16.71 17.32
N LEU A 301 29.32 17.97 17.37
CA LEU A 301 28.87 18.88 18.42
C LEU A 301 27.71 19.66 17.80
N PRO A 302 26.47 19.54 18.31
CA PRO A 302 25.42 20.44 17.87
C PRO A 302 25.81 21.85 18.32
N ASN A 303 25.94 22.76 17.36
CA ASN A 303 25.70 24.17 17.60
C ASN A 303 24.25 24.26 18.08
N ILE A 304 24.08 24.54 19.37
CA ILE A 304 22.80 24.96 19.93
C ILE A 304 22.47 26.26 19.22
N PRO A 305 21.40 26.36 18.40
CA PRO A 305 20.91 27.65 17.99
C PRO A 305 20.51 28.37 19.28
N LEU A 306 21.01 29.59 19.44
CA LEU A 306 20.49 30.52 20.42
C LEU A 306 19.02 30.74 20.02
N PHE A 307 18.09 30.01 20.62
CA PHE A 307 16.67 30.32 20.46
C PHE A 307 16.52 31.78 20.88
N ALA A 308 16.07 32.63 19.96
CA ALA A 308 15.48 33.89 20.35
C ALA A 308 14.42 33.56 21.41
N GLU A 309 14.54 34.19 22.57
CA GLU A 309 13.72 33.89 23.73
C GLU A 309 12.25 34.10 23.32
N SER A 310 11.46 33.02 23.26
CA SER A 310 10.05 33.09 22.84
C SER A 310 9.27 33.80 23.95
N HIS A 311 8.76 34.99 23.64
CA HIS A 311 8.07 35.84 24.60
C HIS A 311 6.57 35.84 24.34
N LEU A 312 5.80 36.07 25.41
CA LEU A 312 4.37 36.36 25.29
C LEU A 312 4.21 37.66 24.48
N LEU A 313 3.45 37.60 23.40
CA LEU A 313 3.18 38.73 22.54
C LEU A 313 2.03 39.58 23.11
N SER A 314 2.08 40.88 22.87
CA SER A 314 1.03 41.82 23.24
C SER A 314 0.75 42.76 22.07
N GLY A 315 -0.48 43.24 21.94
CA GLY A 315 -0.92 44.06 20.83
C GLY A 315 -2.27 44.70 21.09
N ALA A 316 -2.81 45.42 20.10
CA ALA A 316 -4.15 45.97 20.19
C ALA A 316 -5.18 44.83 20.04
N VAL A 317 -6.08 44.69 21.01
CA VAL A 317 -7.15 43.67 20.96
C VAL A 317 -8.11 43.98 19.81
N ILE A 318 -8.31 42.99 18.95
CA ILE A 318 -9.22 43.01 17.80
C ILE A 318 -10.17 41.80 17.87
N GLY A 319 -11.33 41.88 17.23
CA GLY A 319 -12.27 40.75 17.18
C GLY A 319 -13.72 41.18 17.14
N THR A 320 -14.59 40.21 17.43
CA THR A 320 -16.04 40.44 17.46
C THR A 320 -16.42 41.37 18.62
N THR A 321 -17.11 42.46 18.32
CA THR A 321 -17.39 43.55 19.26
C THR A 321 -18.59 43.29 20.17
N GLU A 322 -19.66 42.69 19.63
CA GLU A 322 -20.86 42.37 20.39
C GLU A 322 -20.69 41.07 21.17
N SER A 323 -20.78 41.15 22.49
CA SER A 323 -20.70 40.05 23.45
C SER A 323 -22.08 39.66 23.99
N TYR A 324 -22.15 38.58 24.75
CA TYR A 324 -23.39 38.11 25.37
C TYR A 324 -23.32 38.20 26.89
N ASP A 325 -24.30 38.90 27.47
CA ASP A 325 -24.46 38.95 28.91
C ASP A 325 -25.38 37.83 29.39
N TYR A 326 -24.78 36.80 29.99
CA TYR A 326 -25.51 35.66 30.54
C TYR A 326 -26.38 36.01 31.76
N SER A 327 -26.13 37.14 32.44
CA SER A 327 -26.91 37.55 33.62
C SER A 327 -28.27 38.12 33.26
N VAL A 328 -28.36 38.83 32.12
CA VAL A 328 -29.61 39.44 31.62
C VAL A 328 -30.15 38.79 30.35
N GLY A 329 -29.40 37.87 29.73
CA GLY A 329 -29.79 37.14 28.53
C GLY A 329 -29.91 38.01 27.28
N LYS A 330 -29.03 39.01 27.12
CA LYS A 330 -29.07 39.99 26.00
C LYS A 330 -27.66 40.27 25.45
N PRO A 331 -27.56 40.78 24.21
CA PRO A 331 -26.30 41.29 23.67
C PRO A 331 -25.75 42.45 24.53
N SER A 332 -24.43 42.58 24.57
CA SER A 332 -23.70 43.61 25.30
C SER A 332 -22.45 44.03 24.52
N THR A 333 -21.86 45.16 24.91
CA THR A 333 -20.53 45.61 24.45
C THR A 333 -19.61 45.92 25.62
N THR A 334 -20.07 45.70 26.87
CA THR A 334 -19.38 46.13 28.09
C THR A 334 -19.05 44.99 29.06
N VAL A 335 -19.61 43.79 28.86
CA VAL A 335 -19.30 42.60 29.68
C VAL A 335 -18.91 41.42 28.79
N ASN A 336 -18.08 40.49 29.29
CA ASN A 336 -17.59 39.33 28.54
C ASN A 336 -17.00 39.72 27.17
N THR A 337 -16.27 40.82 27.12
CA THR A 337 -15.78 41.47 25.89
C THR A 337 -14.53 40.76 25.37
N ALA A 338 -14.11 41.05 24.13
CA ALA A 338 -12.90 40.47 23.54
C ALA A 338 -11.64 40.73 24.40
N ALA A 339 -11.59 41.85 25.13
CA ALA A 339 -10.49 42.16 26.05
C ALA A 339 -10.37 41.17 27.21
N ASN A 340 -11.46 40.51 27.60
CA ASN A 340 -11.43 39.50 28.66
C ASN A 340 -10.69 38.22 28.25
N ALA A 341 -10.42 38.01 26.96
CA ALA A 341 -9.60 36.87 26.50
C ALA A 341 -8.09 37.13 26.61
N PHE A 342 -7.67 38.32 27.03
CA PHE A 342 -6.26 38.76 27.10
C PHE A 342 -5.94 39.48 28.42
N ASP A 343 -6.80 39.36 29.44
CA ASP A 343 -6.64 40.07 30.72
C ASP A 343 -5.83 39.26 31.75
N GLY A 344 -5.53 38.00 31.45
CA GLY A 344 -4.77 37.10 32.30
C GLY A 344 -5.56 36.52 33.48
N ASP A 345 -6.87 36.79 33.58
CA ASP A 345 -7.76 36.21 34.59
C ASP A 345 -8.56 35.04 34.02
N LEU A 346 -8.22 33.81 34.42
CA LEU A 346 -8.92 32.61 33.98
C LEU A 346 -10.38 32.51 34.48
N ASN A 347 -10.86 33.46 35.28
CA ASN A 347 -12.25 33.53 35.74
C ASN A 347 -13.13 34.48 34.93
N THR A 348 -12.53 35.40 34.15
CA THR A 348 -13.24 36.17 33.14
C THR A 348 -13.26 35.36 31.83
N PHE A 349 -14.06 35.79 30.86
CA PHE A 349 -14.12 35.12 29.56
C PHE A 349 -14.67 36.03 28.49
N PHE A 350 -14.28 35.77 27.25
CA PHE A 350 -14.95 36.30 26.07
C PHE A 350 -16.11 35.38 25.65
N ALA A 351 -17.28 35.97 25.45
CA ALA A 351 -18.41 35.28 24.83
C ALA A 351 -19.14 36.22 23.88
N SER A 352 -19.08 35.92 22.59
CA SER A 352 -19.75 36.70 21.55
C SER A 352 -21.28 36.57 21.59
N ASN A 353 -21.98 37.58 21.06
CA ASN A 353 -23.43 37.53 20.90
C ASN A 353 -23.86 36.54 19.81
N GLU A 354 -23.14 36.48 18.70
CA GLU A 354 -23.36 35.46 17.68
C GLU A 354 -22.76 34.12 18.12
N ARG A 355 -23.39 33.02 17.72
CA ARG A 355 -22.93 31.69 18.14
C ARG A 355 -21.83 31.11 17.26
N SER A 356 -21.69 31.61 16.04
CA SER A 356 -20.75 31.13 15.02
C SER A 356 -20.11 32.30 14.28
N LYS A 357 -18.97 32.06 13.60
CA LYS A 357 -18.22 33.08 12.85
C LYS A 357 -17.68 34.24 13.71
N THR A 358 -17.43 33.96 14.99
CA THR A 358 -16.94 34.92 15.97
C THR A 358 -15.53 34.58 16.40
N TRP A 359 -14.72 35.60 16.66
CA TRP A 359 -13.28 35.44 16.89
C TRP A 359 -12.73 36.58 17.75
N VAL A 360 -11.54 36.38 18.29
CA VAL A 360 -10.79 37.35 19.11
C VAL A 360 -9.29 37.24 18.82
N GLY A 361 -8.55 38.34 18.83
CA GLY A 361 -7.18 38.37 18.33
C GLY A 361 -6.43 39.64 18.70
N LEU A 362 -5.23 39.78 18.14
CA LEU A 362 -4.33 40.92 18.34
C LEU A 362 -3.87 41.48 16.98
N ASP A 363 -3.80 42.82 16.87
CA ASP A 363 -2.89 43.51 15.95
C ASP A 363 -1.57 43.74 16.68
N LEU A 364 -0.52 43.04 16.25
CA LEU A 364 0.81 43.09 16.85
C LEU A 364 1.61 44.33 16.41
N GLY A 365 1.08 45.13 15.48
CA GLY A 365 1.72 46.33 14.93
C GLY A 365 2.74 46.03 13.83
N GLU A 366 3.51 44.95 13.97
CA GLU A 366 4.46 44.44 12.98
C GLU A 366 4.41 42.90 12.88
N PRO A 367 4.91 42.29 11.79
CA PRO A 367 4.92 40.83 11.64
C PRO A 367 5.77 40.12 12.70
N HIS A 368 5.22 39.06 13.28
CA HIS A 368 5.87 38.18 14.24
C HIS A 368 5.77 36.72 13.81
N VAL A 369 6.86 35.96 13.96
CA VAL A 369 6.85 34.51 13.79
C VAL A 369 6.25 33.88 15.05
N ILE A 370 5.14 33.15 14.89
CA ILE A 370 4.41 32.53 16.00
C ILE A 370 5.00 31.16 16.27
N THR A 371 5.48 30.96 17.49
CA THR A 371 6.16 29.72 17.93
C THR A 371 5.30 28.86 18.83
N ARG A 372 4.30 29.45 19.48
CA ARG A 372 3.37 28.73 20.37
C ARG A 372 2.08 29.51 20.53
N VAL A 373 0.96 28.80 20.64
CA VAL A 373 -0.34 29.35 21.03
C VAL A 373 -0.79 28.77 22.35
N GLY A 374 -1.62 29.52 23.08
CA GLY A 374 -2.24 29.08 24.32
C GLY A 374 -3.71 29.44 24.37
N TRP A 375 -4.49 28.62 25.07
CA TRP A 375 -5.91 28.87 25.32
C TRP A 375 -6.32 28.32 26.69
N SER A 376 -7.36 28.91 27.27
CA SER A 376 -8.07 28.32 28.41
C SER A 376 -9.56 28.35 28.13
N PRO A 377 -10.31 27.25 28.34
CA PRO A 377 -11.75 27.25 28.18
C PRO A 377 -12.40 28.07 29.29
N ARG A 378 -13.59 28.62 29.02
CA ARG A 378 -14.41 29.24 30.06
C ARG A 378 -14.67 28.27 31.23
N ASN A 379 -14.61 28.78 32.45
CA ASN A 379 -15.04 28.05 33.64
C ASN A 379 -16.55 27.72 33.58
N GLY A 380 -16.86 26.43 33.44
CA GLY A 380 -18.23 25.91 33.45
C GLY A 380 -18.34 24.53 32.80
N ASN A 381 -19.44 23.82 33.06
CA ASN A 381 -19.64 22.42 32.66
C ASN A 381 -19.54 22.15 31.14
N VAL A 382 -19.73 23.18 30.31
CA VAL A 382 -19.67 23.08 28.84
C VAL A 382 -18.46 23.79 28.22
N GLY A 383 -17.69 24.54 29.01
CA GLY A 383 -16.55 25.32 28.53
C GLY A 383 -15.46 24.48 27.88
N PRO A 384 -14.97 23.39 28.52
CA PRO A 384 -13.98 22.47 27.95
C PRO A 384 -14.28 21.98 26.54
N LYS A 385 -15.55 21.71 26.25
CA LYS A 385 -16.02 21.22 24.93
C LYS A 385 -16.19 22.32 23.90
N ARG A 386 -16.33 23.57 24.34
CA ARG A 386 -16.59 24.75 23.48
C ARG A 386 -15.34 25.35 22.85
N VAL A 387 -14.16 24.79 23.13
CA VAL A 387 -12.90 25.16 22.45
C VAL A 387 -12.48 24.15 21.39
N ILE A 388 -13.06 22.94 21.37
CA ILE A 388 -12.73 21.90 20.39
C ILE A 388 -13.13 22.38 18.98
N LEU A 389 -12.24 22.19 18.02
CA LEU A 389 -12.28 22.75 16.65
C LEU A 389 -12.11 24.27 16.58
N GLY A 390 -11.67 24.90 17.67
CA GLY A 390 -11.25 26.29 17.66
C GLY A 390 -9.95 26.40 16.88
N LEU A 391 -9.86 27.38 15.99
CA LEU A 391 -8.72 27.53 15.08
C LEU A 391 -7.93 28.78 15.46
N PHE A 392 -6.62 28.65 15.53
CA PHE A 392 -5.69 29.76 15.53
C PHE A 392 -5.24 30.08 14.11
N GLU A 393 -5.19 31.35 13.77
CA GLU A 393 -4.90 31.82 12.42
C GLU A 393 -4.03 33.08 12.47
N GLY A 394 -3.10 33.19 11.52
CA GLY A 394 -2.28 34.36 11.28
C GLY A 394 -2.58 35.00 9.92
N ALA A 395 -2.50 36.32 9.84
CA ALA A 395 -2.71 37.09 8.61
C ALA A 395 -1.82 38.34 8.58
N ASN A 396 -1.59 38.89 7.40
CA ASN A 396 -0.91 40.18 7.22
C ASN A 396 -1.86 41.27 6.71
N ARG A 397 -3.11 40.92 6.40
CA ARG A 397 -4.20 41.87 6.17
C ARG A 397 -5.18 41.92 7.35
N PRO A 398 -5.71 43.09 7.69
CA PRO A 398 -6.69 43.24 8.78
C PRO A 398 -8.04 42.59 8.48
N ASP A 399 -8.35 42.29 7.21
CA ASP A 399 -9.56 41.58 6.78
C ASP A 399 -9.41 40.06 6.82
N PHE A 400 -8.22 39.54 7.14
CA PHE A 400 -7.88 38.12 7.15
C PHE A 400 -8.15 37.39 5.82
N LEU A 401 -8.20 38.11 4.68
CA LEU A 401 -8.31 37.45 3.36
C LEU A 401 -7.06 36.64 2.99
N ASP A 402 -5.93 36.88 3.64
CA ASP A 402 -4.67 36.13 3.53
C ASP A 402 -4.44 35.22 4.75
N GLY A 403 -5.51 34.84 5.44
CA GLY A 403 -5.46 34.02 6.64
C GLY A 403 -4.86 32.63 6.42
N VAL A 404 -3.90 32.26 7.27
CA VAL A 404 -3.21 30.98 7.27
C VAL A 404 -3.43 30.28 8.62
N PRO A 405 -3.85 29.01 8.66
CA PRO A 405 -4.03 28.29 9.91
C PRO A 405 -2.68 28.11 10.63
N LEU A 406 -2.70 28.25 11.96
CA LEU A 406 -1.55 28.07 12.86
C LEU A 406 -1.70 26.82 13.72
N TYR A 407 -2.91 26.55 14.21
CA TYR A 407 -3.20 25.40 15.06
C TYR A 407 -4.70 25.15 15.18
N LEU A 408 -5.15 23.90 15.14
CA LEU A 408 -6.53 23.49 15.42
C LEU A 408 -6.60 22.74 16.76
N ILE A 409 -7.49 23.16 17.66
CA ILE A 409 -7.72 22.46 18.93
C ILE A 409 -8.53 21.19 18.67
N ASP A 410 -7.99 20.01 19.00
CA ASP A 410 -8.63 18.72 18.77
C ASP A 410 -9.02 17.97 20.07
N GLN A 411 -8.82 18.60 21.23
CA GLN A 411 -9.06 18.03 22.56
C GLN A 411 -9.80 19.00 23.48
N GLU A 412 -10.46 18.46 24.50
CA GLU A 412 -11.13 19.26 25.53
C GLU A 412 -10.14 20.11 26.31
N GLY A 413 -10.48 21.38 26.53
CA GLY A 413 -9.67 22.27 27.37
C GLY A 413 -9.78 21.94 28.87
N ILE A 414 -8.79 22.33 29.66
CA ILE A 414 -8.79 22.13 31.12
C ILE A 414 -9.25 23.42 31.81
N ILE A 415 -10.31 23.33 32.62
CA ILE A 415 -10.85 24.46 33.39
C ILE A 415 -9.78 25.03 34.33
N GLY A 416 -9.66 26.36 34.37
CA GLY A 416 -8.74 27.07 35.27
C GLY A 416 -7.26 26.83 34.99
N THR A 417 -6.91 26.30 33.82
CA THR A 417 -5.52 26.08 33.39
C THR A 417 -5.35 26.54 31.94
N MET A 418 -4.19 27.16 31.64
CA MET A 418 -3.80 27.43 30.25
C MET A 418 -3.26 26.15 29.60
N SER A 419 -3.89 25.75 28.50
CA SER A 419 -3.38 24.77 27.55
C SER A 419 -2.48 25.47 26.53
N TYR A 420 -1.47 24.77 26.02
CA TYR A 420 -0.53 25.31 25.03
C TYR A 420 -0.25 24.29 23.94
N ALA A 421 0.03 24.78 22.74
CA ALA A 421 0.53 23.99 21.63
C ALA A 421 1.62 24.75 20.89
N ASP A 422 2.74 24.09 20.64
CA ASP A 422 3.81 24.64 19.83
C ASP A 422 3.36 24.71 18.36
N VAL A 423 3.70 25.80 17.69
CA VAL A 423 3.32 26.08 16.31
C VAL A 423 4.58 26.05 15.47
N ASN A 424 4.58 25.22 14.43
CA ASN A 424 5.66 25.16 13.45
C ASN A 424 5.21 25.88 12.18
N VAL A 425 5.21 27.21 12.22
CA VAL A 425 4.94 28.05 11.04
C VAL A 425 6.05 29.08 10.96
N SER A 426 6.74 29.11 9.83
CA SER A 426 7.92 29.95 9.66
C SER A 426 7.58 31.38 9.20
N ARG A 427 6.40 31.60 8.64
CA ARG A 427 5.93 32.91 8.16
C ARG A 427 5.59 33.84 9.32
N GLY A 428 5.98 35.10 9.21
CA GLY A 428 5.60 36.16 10.13
C GLY A 428 4.19 36.70 9.88
N PHE A 429 3.44 36.97 10.94
CA PHE A 429 2.08 37.50 10.88
C PHE A 429 1.93 38.74 11.75
N ARG A 430 1.34 39.80 11.20
CA ARG A 430 0.99 41.01 11.97
C ARG A 430 -0.30 40.83 12.76
N TYR A 431 -1.29 40.17 12.16
CA TYR A 431 -2.59 39.95 12.76
C TYR A 431 -2.70 38.47 13.15
N VAL A 432 -3.11 38.21 14.39
CA VAL A 432 -3.33 36.84 14.88
C VAL A 432 -4.68 36.75 15.54
N ARG A 433 -5.37 35.61 15.38
CA ARG A 433 -6.69 35.41 15.99
C ARG A 433 -6.94 33.96 16.39
N TYR A 434 -7.83 33.82 17.37
CA TYR A 434 -8.53 32.61 17.71
C TYR A 434 -9.97 32.72 17.20
N ILE A 435 -10.38 31.79 16.34
CA ILE A 435 -11.74 31.64 15.84
C ILE A 435 -12.45 30.58 16.68
N GLY A 436 -13.57 30.99 17.27
CA GLY A 436 -14.42 30.12 18.06
C GLY A 436 -15.06 29.00 17.23
N PRO A 437 -15.25 27.79 17.80
CA PRO A 437 -15.99 26.75 17.12
C PRO A 437 -17.42 27.19 16.78
N ASN A 438 -17.99 26.57 15.75
CA ASN A 438 -19.38 26.79 15.39
C ASN A 438 -20.32 26.45 16.57
N ASP A 439 -21.34 27.28 16.75
CA ASP A 439 -22.33 27.21 17.82
C ASP A 439 -21.77 27.39 19.26
N ALA A 440 -20.53 27.87 19.43
CA ALA A 440 -19.88 28.00 20.74
C ALA A 440 -19.97 29.41 21.36
N ARG A 441 -20.19 30.47 20.58
CA ARG A 441 -20.00 31.89 21.00
C ARG A 441 -18.55 32.27 21.31
N CYS A 442 -17.58 31.63 20.65
CA CYS A 442 -16.15 31.70 20.97
C CYS A 442 -15.76 31.13 22.34
N ASN A 443 -16.39 31.61 23.42
CA ASN A 443 -16.44 31.02 24.76
C ASN A 443 -15.09 30.57 25.33
N VAL A 444 -14.14 31.49 25.28
CA VAL A 444 -12.77 31.26 25.72
C VAL A 444 -12.49 32.14 26.93
N ALA A 445 -11.83 31.58 27.95
CA ALA A 445 -11.39 32.35 29.11
C ALA A 445 -10.21 33.23 28.74
N GLU A 446 -9.16 32.62 28.18
CA GLU A 446 -7.91 33.31 27.85
C GLU A 446 -7.32 32.75 26.55
N VAL A 447 -6.63 33.60 25.78
CA VAL A 447 -5.92 33.27 24.54
C VAL A 447 -4.54 33.90 24.60
N ALA A 448 -3.50 33.15 24.21
CA ALA A 448 -2.13 33.65 24.23
C ALA A 448 -1.38 33.30 22.95
N PHE A 449 -0.53 34.22 22.51
CA PHE A 449 0.38 34.03 21.36
C PHE A 449 1.81 34.26 21.83
N TYR A 450 2.72 33.37 21.47
CA TYR A 450 4.14 33.48 21.78
C TYR A 450 4.96 33.47 20.50
N GLY A 451 6.00 34.29 20.45
CA GLY A 451 6.82 34.43 19.25
C GLY A 451 7.88 35.50 19.39
N HIS A 452 8.41 35.91 18.25
CA HIS A 452 9.34 37.02 18.15
C HIS A 452 9.06 37.83 16.88
N ALA A 453 9.43 39.10 16.87
CA ALA A 453 9.30 39.95 15.70
C ALA A 453 10.13 39.38 14.53
N GLY A 454 9.60 39.51 13.32
CA GLY A 454 10.23 39.04 12.09
C GLY A 454 9.22 38.67 11.01
N GLU A 455 9.59 38.95 9.76
CA GLU A 455 8.81 38.57 8.57
C GLU A 455 8.77 37.05 8.34
N GLY A 456 9.73 36.32 8.90
CA GLY A 456 9.82 34.88 8.71
C GLY A 456 10.13 34.46 7.27
N ASP A 457 9.71 33.25 6.89
CA ASP A 457 9.78 32.73 5.53
C ASP A 457 8.66 31.69 5.27
N ASP A 458 8.58 31.17 4.04
CA ASP A 458 7.55 30.21 3.62
C ASP A 458 8.05 28.74 3.62
N SER A 459 9.01 28.41 4.49
CA SER A 459 9.59 27.06 4.55
C SER A 459 8.69 26.02 5.23
N HIS A 460 7.81 26.45 6.14
CA HIS A 460 6.92 25.55 6.86
C HIS A 460 5.60 26.18 7.29
N PHE A 461 4.52 25.42 7.18
CA PHE A 461 3.15 25.81 7.50
C PHE A 461 2.41 24.71 8.27
N TYR A 462 1.35 25.09 8.97
CA TYR A 462 0.54 24.12 9.71
C TYR A 462 -0.44 23.39 8.77
N GLN A 463 -0.18 22.10 8.58
CA GLN A 463 -1.11 21.17 7.93
C GLN A 463 -1.92 20.46 9.03
N LEU A 464 -3.25 20.48 8.93
CA LEU A 464 -4.15 20.03 10.01
C LEU A 464 -3.98 18.56 10.37
N THR A 465 -3.81 17.74 9.34
CA THR A 465 -3.59 16.29 9.45
C THR A 465 -2.52 15.89 8.44
N ASN A 466 -2.35 14.59 8.21
CA ASN A 466 -1.56 14.08 7.08
C ASN A 466 -2.20 14.38 5.69
N LEU A 467 -3.44 14.87 5.64
CA LEU A 467 -4.08 15.31 4.40
C LEU A 467 -3.72 16.76 4.04
N PRO A 468 -3.75 17.12 2.74
CA PRO A 468 -3.62 18.50 2.33
C PRO A 468 -4.73 19.36 2.92
N THR A 469 -4.38 20.56 3.36
CA THR A 469 -5.32 21.54 3.90
C THR A 469 -5.66 22.57 2.84
N ILE A 470 -6.95 22.76 2.57
CA ILE A 470 -7.46 23.86 1.76
C ILE A 470 -8.19 24.83 2.68
N SER A 471 -7.54 25.96 2.97
CA SER A 471 -8.16 27.09 3.66
C SER A 471 -8.57 28.13 2.63
N PHE A 472 -9.81 28.62 2.69
CA PHE A 472 -10.17 29.76 1.86
C PHE A 472 -11.02 30.78 2.62
N HIS A 473 -10.77 32.04 2.28
CA HIS A 473 -11.40 33.19 2.90
C HIS A 473 -12.13 34.01 1.84
N THR A 474 -13.41 34.24 2.09
CA THR A 474 -14.31 35.00 1.22
C THR A 474 -14.32 36.46 1.62
N VAL A 475 -14.47 37.35 0.64
CA VAL A 475 -14.70 38.78 0.89
C VAL A 475 -15.88 38.97 1.85
N ASP A 476 -15.71 39.89 2.80
CA ASP A 476 -16.68 40.21 3.86
C ASP A 476 -17.10 39.02 4.74
N ASN A 477 -16.33 37.92 4.74
CA ASN A 477 -16.62 36.70 5.50
C ASN A 477 -18.01 36.09 5.13
N VAL A 478 -18.46 36.29 3.88
CA VAL A 478 -19.72 35.73 3.39
C VAL A 478 -19.50 34.30 2.88
N GLU A 479 -20.01 33.32 3.63
CA GLU A 479 -19.98 31.93 3.16
C GLU A 479 -20.84 31.72 1.90
N PRO A 480 -20.39 30.88 0.95
CA PRO A 480 -21.20 30.49 -0.22
C PRO A 480 -22.56 29.91 0.18
N TYR A 481 -23.64 30.38 -0.47
CA TYR A 481 -25.02 30.07 -0.08
C TYR A 481 -25.92 29.50 -1.19
N ASP A 482 -25.55 29.63 -2.47
CA ASP A 482 -26.29 29.05 -3.59
C ASP A 482 -25.38 28.69 -4.79
N LYS A 483 -25.98 28.24 -5.88
CA LYS A 483 -25.29 27.84 -7.12
C LYS A 483 -25.08 28.99 -8.11
N VAL A 484 -25.65 30.17 -7.89
CA VAL A 484 -25.66 31.22 -8.92
C VAL A 484 -24.62 32.28 -8.58
N ASN A 485 -24.56 32.67 -7.32
CA ASN A 485 -23.72 33.76 -6.85
C ASN A 485 -22.29 33.26 -6.60
N GLU A 486 -21.36 33.71 -7.44
CA GLU A 486 -19.93 33.50 -7.26
C GLU A 486 -19.38 34.52 -6.24
N ILE A 487 -18.87 34.04 -5.10
CA ILE A 487 -18.28 34.88 -4.04
C ILE A 487 -16.77 34.92 -4.24
N THR A 488 -16.17 36.11 -4.21
CA THR A 488 -14.71 36.27 -4.31
C THR A 488 -14.00 35.67 -3.11
N SER A 489 -12.98 34.85 -3.39
CA SER A 489 -12.27 34.03 -2.41
C SER A 489 -10.76 34.03 -2.66
N ASN A 490 -10.01 34.05 -1.57
CA ASN A 490 -8.58 33.73 -1.56
C ASN A 490 -8.39 32.32 -1.03
N PHE A 491 -7.58 31.51 -1.70
CA PHE A 491 -7.34 30.12 -1.37
C PHE A 491 -5.88 29.93 -0.96
N THR A 492 -5.68 29.25 0.15
CA THR A 492 -4.39 28.81 0.68
C THR A 492 -4.41 27.29 0.76
N ILE A 493 -3.57 26.64 -0.04
CA ILE A 493 -3.46 25.18 -0.12
C ILE A 493 -2.12 24.78 0.49
N ILE A 494 -2.15 24.07 1.62
CA ILE A 494 -0.97 23.59 2.34
C ILE A 494 -0.86 22.08 2.16
N TYR A 495 0.31 21.59 1.74
CA TYR A 495 0.54 20.19 1.40
C TYR A 495 2.01 19.80 1.61
N ALA A 496 2.32 18.52 1.40
CA ALA A 496 3.65 17.93 1.63
C ALA A 496 4.12 18.15 3.08
N ASP A 497 3.25 17.80 4.04
CA ASP A 497 3.49 17.92 5.48
C ASP A 497 3.85 19.34 5.92
N GLY A 498 3.16 20.32 5.34
CA GLY A 498 3.38 21.73 5.66
C GLY A 498 4.57 22.39 4.96
N MET A 499 5.37 21.64 4.18
CA MET A 499 6.53 22.18 3.48
C MET A 499 6.19 22.99 2.24
N MET A 500 4.96 22.89 1.73
CA MET A 500 4.55 23.54 0.49
C MET A 500 3.24 24.30 0.71
N ILE A 501 3.20 25.51 0.15
CA ILE A 501 2.02 26.38 0.12
C ILE A 501 1.71 26.79 -1.32
N GLN A 502 0.44 26.81 -1.67
CA GLN A 502 -0.07 27.35 -2.94
C GLN A 502 -1.20 28.32 -2.65
N GLU A 503 -0.96 29.60 -2.91
CA GLU A 503 -1.92 30.67 -2.76
C GLU A 503 -2.51 31.06 -4.12
N GLU A 504 -3.83 31.13 -4.22
CA GLU A 504 -4.54 31.50 -5.45
C GLU A 504 -5.76 32.37 -5.13
N THR A 505 -6.20 33.14 -6.12
CA THR A 505 -7.42 33.95 -6.06
C THR A 505 -8.47 33.41 -7.03
N GLY A 506 -9.74 33.64 -6.71
CA GLY A 506 -10.84 33.24 -7.57
C GLY A 506 -12.21 33.47 -6.92
N THR A 507 -13.16 32.61 -7.28
CA THR A 507 -14.51 32.62 -6.73
C THR A 507 -14.94 31.24 -6.22
N THR A 508 -15.85 31.23 -5.25
CA THR A 508 -16.48 30.04 -4.71
C THR A 508 -18.00 30.17 -4.75
N ARG A 509 -18.69 29.08 -5.06
CA ARG A 509 -20.15 28.94 -4.93
C ARG A 509 -20.54 27.55 -4.42
N LEU A 510 -21.80 27.33 -4.05
CA LEU A 510 -22.29 25.98 -3.76
C LEU A 510 -22.48 25.15 -5.03
N ARG A 511 -22.52 23.83 -4.88
CA ARG A 511 -22.83 22.88 -5.96
C ARG A 511 -23.75 21.74 -5.51
N GLY A 512 -24.19 20.90 -6.45
CA GLY A 512 -24.96 19.69 -6.15
C GLY A 512 -26.47 19.96 -5.95
N ASN A 513 -27.31 18.95 -6.08
CA ASN A 513 -28.76 19.08 -5.94
C ASN A 513 -29.19 18.74 -4.51
N ALA A 514 -29.20 17.44 -4.17
CA ALA A 514 -29.56 16.98 -2.83
C ALA A 514 -28.53 17.42 -1.77
N SER A 515 -27.24 17.38 -2.11
CA SER A 515 -26.14 17.62 -1.15
C SER A 515 -26.06 19.05 -0.61
N MET A 516 -26.67 20.04 -1.28
CA MET A 516 -26.78 21.41 -0.74
C MET A 516 -27.70 21.51 0.47
N SER A 517 -28.66 20.59 0.61
CA SER A 517 -29.58 20.59 1.75
C SER A 517 -28.89 20.16 3.05
N PHE A 518 -27.74 19.49 2.95
CA PHE A 518 -27.00 19.01 4.11
C PHE A 518 -26.36 20.15 4.92
N PRO A 519 -26.14 19.97 6.24
CA PRO A 519 -25.40 20.93 7.06
C PRO A 519 -23.98 21.20 6.54
N LYS A 520 -23.27 20.15 6.11
CA LYS A 520 -21.95 20.25 5.50
C LYS A 520 -22.11 20.57 4.01
N LYS A 521 -21.75 21.79 3.59
CA LYS A 521 -22.00 22.28 2.22
C LYS A 521 -20.91 21.85 1.23
N PRO A 522 -21.25 21.41 0.00
CA PRO A 522 -20.28 21.17 -1.05
C PRO A 522 -19.95 22.47 -1.81
N TYR A 523 -18.71 22.61 -2.29
CA TYR A 523 -18.25 23.84 -2.93
C TYR A 523 -17.73 23.60 -4.35
N ARG A 524 -17.88 24.62 -5.20
CA ARG A 524 -17.20 24.72 -6.48
C ARG A 524 -16.22 25.88 -6.43
N ILE A 525 -14.97 25.60 -6.79
CA ILE A 525 -13.86 26.56 -6.85
C ILE A 525 -13.64 26.94 -8.30
N LYS A 526 -13.50 28.24 -8.57
CA LYS A 526 -13.14 28.78 -9.87
C LYS A 526 -11.99 29.77 -9.71
N LEU A 527 -10.79 29.34 -10.05
CA LEU A 527 -9.59 30.18 -9.98
C LEU A 527 -9.58 31.20 -11.12
N ASP A 528 -8.94 32.36 -10.90
CA ASP A 528 -8.82 33.42 -11.90
C ASP A 528 -8.06 32.94 -13.15
N SER A 529 -7.08 32.06 -12.97
CA SER A 529 -6.24 31.50 -14.03
C SER A 529 -6.14 29.97 -13.97
N LYS A 530 -5.88 29.32 -15.11
CA LYS A 530 -5.73 27.85 -15.18
C LYS A 530 -4.50 27.42 -14.38
N ARG A 531 -4.68 26.59 -13.34
CA ARG A 531 -3.60 26.08 -12.47
C ARG A 531 -3.68 24.58 -12.30
N HIS A 532 -2.53 23.96 -12.00
CA HIS A 532 -2.50 22.65 -11.38
C HIS A 532 -2.78 22.81 -9.88
N MET A 533 -3.44 21.83 -9.27
CA MET A 533 -3.48 21.65 -7.83
C MET A 533 -2.21 20.93 -7.38
N PHE A 534 -1.74 21.24 -6.16
CA PHE A 534 -0.55 20.62 -5.55
C PHE A 534 0.70 20.71 -6.43
N LYS A 535 0.98 21.91 -6.96
CA LYS A 535 2.12 22.16 -7.87
C LYS A 535 3.44 21.67 -7.26
N ASN A 536 4.36 21.21 -8.10
CA ASN A 536 5.69 20.78 -7.69
C ASN A 536 5.70 19.64 -6.64
N SER A 537 4.64 18.80 -6.60
CA SER A 537 4.58 17.59 -5.78
C SER A 537 4.13 16.39 -6.61
N ASP A 538 4.30 15.19 -6.06
CA ASP A 538 3.83 13.93 -6.66
C ASP A 538 2.30 13.83 -6.72
N MET A 539 1.60 14.65 -5.94
CA MET A 539 0.14 14.76 -5.95
C MET A 539 -0.37 15.74 -7.01
N LYS A 540 0.50 16.36 -7.81
CA LYS A 540 0.11 17.37 -8.80
C LYS A 540 -1.04 16.88 -9.67
N SER A 541 -2.07 17.70 -9.82
CA SER A 541 -3.20 17.36 -10.69
C SER A 541 -2.76 17.22 -12.16
N PRO A 542 -3.28 16.24 -12.91
CA PRO A 542 -2.98 16.10 -14.34
C PRO A 542 -3.46 17.31 -15.14
N ALA A 543 -4.69 17.73 -14.89
CA ALA A 543 -5.30 18.88 -15.55
C ALA A 543 -4.76 20.21 -15.02
N LYS A 544 -4.56 21.16 -15.94
CA LYS A 544 -4.29 22.57 -15.65
C LYS A 544 -5.58 23.37 -15.89
N ALA A 545 -6.40 23.51 -14.85
CA ALA A 545 -7.77 24.00 -14.99
C ALA A 545 -8.11 25.15 -14.03
N LYS A 546 -9.20 25.86 -14.33
CA LYS A 546 -9.78 26.90 -13.44
C LYS A 546 -10.82 26.32 -12.48
N LYS A 547 -11.65 25.40 -12.98
CA LYS A 547 -12.83 24.86 -12.28
C LYS A 547 -12.46 23.57 -11.53
N TRP A 548 -12.67 23.55 -10.21
CA TRP A 548 -12.43 22.42 -9.30
C TRP A 548 -13.62 22.24 -8.35
N THR A 549 -13.76 21.05 -7.79
CA THR A 549 -14.91 20.69 -6.96
C THR A 549 -14.47 20.12 -5.60
N LEU A 550 -15.12 20.58 -4.53
CA LEU A 550 -15.03 19.98 -3.19
C LEU A 550 -16.33 19.23 -2.89
N ILE A 551 -16.27 17.90 -2.89
CA ILE A 551 -17.39 17.03 -2.53
C ILE A 551 -17.38 16.82 -1.02
N ASN A 552 -18.54 17.01 -0.37
CA ASN A 552 -18.65 17.00 1.08
C ASN A 552 -18.67 15.58 1.70
N ASN A 553 -19.02 14.55 0.93
CA ASN A 553 -19.23 13.17 1.39
C ASN A 553 -20.03 13.12 2.72
N PHE A 554 -21.06 13.95 2.89
CA PHE A 554 -21.74 14.07 4.19
C PHE A 554 -22.55 12.83 4.56
N GLY A 555 -23.28 12.24 3.60
CA GLY A 555 -24.02 10.99 3.81
C GLY A 555 -23.13 9.74 3.74
N ASP A 556 -21.94 9.86 3.16
CA ASP A 556 -20.95 8.80 3.06
C ASP A 556 -20.07 8.77 4.32
N LYS A 557 -20.43 7.91 5.28
CA LYS A 557 -19.71 7.81 6.56
C LYS A 557 -18.33 7.17 6.47
N SER A 558 -17.99 6.49 5.36
CA SER A 558 -16.61 6.02 5.14
C SER A 558 -15.74 7.10 4.50
N LEU A 559 -16.34 8.19 4.02
CA LEU A 559 -15.68 9.32 3.34
C LEU A 559 -14.93 8.95 2.04
N MET A 560 -15.01 7.69 1.59
CA MET A 560 -14.17 7.14 0.53
C MET A 560 -14.93 6.41 -0.59
N ARG A 561 -16.27 6.32 -0.57
CA ARG A 561 -17.03 5.56 -1.60
C ARG A 561 -16.77 6.08 -3.02
N ASN A 562 -16.74 7.40 -3.17
CA ASN A 562 -16.35 8.05 -4.44
C ASN A 562 -14.90 7.74 -4.82
N LEU A 563 -13.96 7.74 -3.87
CA LEU A 563 -12.54 7.45 -4.14
C LEU A 563 -12.35 6.00 -4.62
N VAL A 564 -12.98 5.04 -3.95
CA VAL A 564 -12.96 3.62 -4.31
C VAL A 564 -13.58 3.41 -5.69
N SER A 565 -14.71 4.07 -5.97
CA SER A 565 -15.38 3.97 -7.29
C SER A 565 -14.54 4.55 -8.42
N PHE A 566 -13.86 5.68 -8.17
CA PHE A 566 -12.95 6.26 -9.17
C PHE A 566 -11.72 5.37 -9.39
N GLU A 567 -11.25 4.68 -8.35
CA GLU A 567 -10.19 3.68 -8.54
C GLU A 567 -10.65 2.49 -9.38
N VAL A 568 -11.86 1.97 -9.13
CA VAL A 568 -12.48 0.93 -9.97
C VAL A 568 -12.61 1.42 -11.43
N SER A 569 -13.08 2.65 -11.65
CA SER A 569 -13.16 3.28 -12.98
C SER A 569 -11.81 3.34 -13.71
N ARG A 570 -10.74 3.72 -12.99
CA ARG A 570 -9.37 3.75 -13.53
C ARG A 570 -8.91 2.36 -13.97
N ARG A 571 -9.19 1.33 -13.16
CA ARG A 571 -8.84 -0.06 -13.44
C ARG A 571 -9.65 -0.64 -14.60
N MET A 572 -10.93 -0.31 -14.70
CA MET A 572 -11.84 -0.67 -15.80
C MET A 572 -11.58 0.09 -17.11
N LYS A 573 -10.52 0.90 -17.16
CA LYS A 573 -10.05 1.61 -18.37
C LYS A 573 -11.11 2.54 -18.98
N MET A 574 -11.90 3.20 -18.13
CA MET A 574 -12.79 4.28 -18.58
C MET A 574 -11.99 5.34 -19.36
N PRO A 575 -12.55 5.93 -20.43
CA PRO A 575 -11.86 6.96 -21.23
C PRO A 575 -11.29 8.09 -20.38
N TYR A 576 -12.09 8.54 -19.41
CA TYR A 576 -11.68 9.49 -18.40
C TYR A 576 -12.17 9.04 -17.01
N THR A 577 -11.32 9.20 -16.01
CA THR A 577 -11.69 9.05 -14.60
C THR A 577 -11.30 10.34 -13.88
N PRO A 578 -12.21 11.00 -13.14
CA PRO A 578 -11.90 12.26 -12.49
C PRO A 578 -10.71 12.09 -11.53
N TRP A 579 -9.74 13.01 -11.60
CA TRP A 579 -8.68 13.04 -10.61
C TRP A 579 -9.24 13.53 -9.28
N SER A 580 -8.84 12.91 -8.16
CA SER A 580 -9.34 13.27 -6.84
C SER A 580 -8.34 13.00 -5.72
N LYS A 581 -8.42 13.81 -4.65
CA LYS A 581 -7.67 13.63 -3.40
C LYS A 581 -8.54 14.00 -2.18
N PRO A 582 -8.45 13.24 -1.07
CA PRO A 582 -9.03 13.68 0.20
C PRO A 582 -8.26 14.89 0.74
N VAL A 583 -8.97 15.85 1.32
CA VAL A 583 -8.42 17.12 1.84
C VAL A 583 -9.16 17.59 3.09
N ASP A 584 -8.49 18.28 3.99
CA ASP A 584 -9.13 19.02 5.09
C ASP A 584 -9.51 20.42 4.62
N VAL A 585 -10.73 20.87 4.91
CA VAL A 585 -11.22 22.18 4.45
C VAL A 585 -11.51 23.12 5.60
N ILE A 586 -10.99 24.35 5.48
CA ILE A 586 -11.29 25.49 6.34
C ILE A 586 -11.95 26.57 5.48
N VAL A 587 -13.03 27.16 5.99
CA VAL A 587 -13.71 28.28 5.35
C VAL A 587 -13.81 29.42 6.35
N ASN A 588 -13.21 30.55 6.01
CA ASN A 588 -13.18 31.75 6.84
C ASN A 588 -12.73 31.51 8.29
N GLY A 589 -11.70 30.66 8.46
CA GLY A 589 -11.16 30.29 9.78
C GLY A 589 -11.99 29.24 10.54
N GLU A 590 -13.04 28.66 9.95
CA GLU A 590 -13.79 27.56 10.55
C GLU A 590 -13.50 26.23 9.85
N TYR A 591 -13.13 25.20 10.62
CA TYR A 591 -12.95 23.84 10.09
C TYR A 591 -14.30 23.24 9.65
N LYS A 592 -14.38 22.85 8.37
CA LYS A 592 -15.59 22.27 7.75
C LYS A 592 -15.53 20.75 7.59
N GLY A 593 -14.42 20.08 7.93
CA GLY A 593 -14.28 18.62 7.84
C GLY A 593 -13.44 18.15 6.66
N CYS A 594 -13.46 16.84 6.44
CA CYS A 594 -12.81 16.15 5.32
C CYS A 594 -13.63 16.28 4.02
N TYR A 595 -13.03 16.66 2.89
CA TYR A 595 -13.68 16.73 1.59
C TYR A 595 -12.89 15.92 0.57
N GLN A 596 -13.52 15.63 -0.57
CA GLN A 596 -12.83 15.17 -1.76
C GLN A 596 -12.65 16.34 -2.71
N LEU A 597 -11.40 16.80 -2.88
CA LEU A 597 -11.03 17.67 -3.99
C LEU A 597 -11.01 16.82 -5.26
N THR A 598 -11.71 17.26 -6.30
CA THR A 598 -11.74 16.55 -7.58
C THR A 598 -11.90 17.49 -8.76
N ASP A 599 -11.59 16.98 -9.94
CA ASP A 599 -11.88 17.64 -11.20
C ASP A 599 -13.36 18.02 -11.31
N GLN A 600 -13.61 19.14 -11.99
CA GLN A 600 -14.92 19.36 -12.60
C GLN A 600 -14.94 18.63 -13.94
N ILE A 601 -15.94 17.78 -14.17
CA ILE A 601 -16.12 17.15 -15.49
C ILE A 601 -16.36 18.28 -16.51
N SER A 602 -15.45 18.36 -17.47
CA SER A 602 -15.39 19.38 -18.51
C SER A 602 -14.47 18.92 -19.64
N VAL A 603 -14.61 19.51 -20.82
CA VAL A 603 -13.69 19.31 -21.95
C VAL A 603 -12.32 19.89 -21.62
N ASP A 604 -11.28 19.05 -21.65
CA ASP A 604 -9.87 19.41 -21.52
C ASP A 604 -9.00 18.19 -21.88
N LYS A 605 -7.79 18.40 -22.40
CA LYS A 605 -6.87 17.32 -22.83
C LYS A 605 -6.53 16.32 -21.73
N ALA A 606 -6.56 16.75 -20.47
CA ALA A 606 -6.31 15.89 -19.31
C ALA A 606 -7.60 15.54 -18.53
N ARG A 607 -8.77 15.85 -19.10
CA ARG A 607 -10.09 15.46 -18.61
C ARG A 607 -10.85 14.70 -19.69
N VAL A 608 -12.03 15.19 -20.11
CA VAL A 608 -12.72 14.71 -21.30
C VAL A 608 -11.99 15.25 -22.53
N ASN A 609 -11.18 14.40 -23.16
CA ASN A 609 -10.32 14.78 -24.27
C ASN A 609 -11.06 14.70 -25.60
N ILE A 610 -11.95 15.66 -25.82
CA ILE A 610 -12.63 15.87 -27.11
C ILE A 610 -12.30 17.23 -27.70
N THR A 611 -12.54 17.42 -29.00
CA THR A 611 -12.38 18.73 -29.64
C THR A 611 -13.31 19.76 -28.99
N GLU A 612 -12.76 20.86 -28.48
CA GLU A 612 -13.58 21.95 -27.89
C GLU A 612 -14.27 22.72 -29.02
N MET A 613 -15.59 22.91 -28.90
CA MET A 613 -16.40 23.61 -29.90
C MET A 613 -16.43 25.11 -29.64
N THR A 614 -16.56 25.88 -30.71
CA THR A 614 -16.77 27.32 -30.70
C THR A 614 -18.14 27.69 -31.28
N PRO A 615 -18.68 28.89 -31.02
CA PRO A 615 -19.92 29.35 -31.63
C PRO A 615 -19.90 29.45 -33.16
N PHE A 616 -18.72 29.34 -33.80
CA PHE A 616 -18.55 29.41 -35.26
C PHE A 616 -18.62 28.03 -35.94
N ASP A 617 -18.52 26.93 -35.17
CA ASP A 617 -18.58 25.57 -35.69
C ASP A 617 -20.04 25.17 -36.00
N ILE A 618 -20.62 25.75 -37.06
CA ILE A 618 -22.08 25.66 -37.37
C ILE A 618 -22.42 24.87 -38.64
N GLU A 619 -21.43 24.44 -39.44
CA GLU A 619 -21.67 23.65 -40.66
C GLU A 619 -20.53 22.66 -40.95
N GLY A 620 -20.74 21.83 -41.98
CA GLY A 620 -19.72 20.90 -42.46
C GLY A 620 -19.24 19.90 -41.40
N GLU A 621 -17.95 19.57 -41.45
CA GLU A 621 -17.31 18.67 -40.48
C GLU A 621 -17.16 19.31 -39.09
N GLU A 622 -17.02 20.64 -39.00
CA GLU A 622 -16.84 21.37 -37.73
C GLU A 622 -18.05 21.24 -36.81
N LEU A 623 -19.27 21.26 -37.36
CA LEU A 623 -20.52 21.03 -36.62
C LEU A 623 -20.60 19.61 -36.02
N THR A 624 -19.82 18.66 -36.53
CA THR A 624 -20.11 17.25 -36.29
C THR A 624 -19.76 16.75 -34.90
N GLY A 625 -18.93 17.46 -34.13
CA GLY A 625 -18.54 16.97 -32.82
C GLY A 625 -17.59 17.84 -32.02
N GLY A 626 -17.33 17.37 -30.82
CA GLY A 626 -16.86 18.15 -29.68
C GLY A 626 -17.93 18.36 -28.59
N TYR A 627 -18.98 17.53 -28.58
CA TYR A 627 -20.09 17.66 -27.64
C TYR A 627 -19.85 16.84 -26.39
N LEU A 628 -20.04 17.44 -25.23
CA LEU A 628 -20.16 16.74 -23.94
C LEU A 628 -21.61 16.85 -23.47
N LEU A 629 -22.24 15.71 -23.26
CA LEU A 629 -23.64 15.56 -22.86
C LEU A 629 -23.71 14.87 -21.50
N GLU A 630 -24.83 15.03 -20.82
CA GLU A 630 -25.16 14.29 -19.61
C GLU A 630 -26.59 13.74 -19.75
N LEU A 631 -26.74 12.43 -19.63
CA LEU A 631 -28.03 11.82 -19.32
C LEU A 631 -28.35 12.19 -17.88
N ASP A 632 -29.25 13.15 -17.71
CA ASP A 632 -29.38 13.95 -16.51
C ASP A 632 -30.82 13.93 -16.00
N GLY A 633 -31.05 13.27 -14.87
CA GLY A 633 -32.35 13.23 -14.21
C GLY A 633 -32.89 14.61 -13.80
N TYR A 634 -32.02 15.63 -13.74
CA TYR A 634 -32.34 17.01 -13.42
C TYR A 634 -32.28 17.95 -14.64
N ALA A 635 -32.21 17.43 -15.87
CA ALA A 635 -32.01 18.25 -17.08
C ALA A 635 -32.96 19.45 -17.18
N SER A 636 -34.22 19.31 -16.74
CA SER A 636 -35.21 20.39 -16.71
C SER A 636 -34.83 21.64 -15.89
N GLN A 637 -33.81 21.54 -15.02
CA GLN A 637 -33.28 22.64 -14.21
C GLN A 637 -32.08 23.33 -14.87
N GLU A 638 -31.55 22.78 -15.96
CA GLU A 638 -30.40 23.30 -16.70
C GLU A 638 -30.88 24.19 -17.86
N THR A 639 -30.01 25.06 -18.36
CA THR A 639 -30.38 25.99 -19.44
C THR A 639 -30.43 25.27 -20.79
N SER A 640 -29.36 24.54 -21.12
CA SER A 640 -29.23 23.82 -22.39
C SER A 640 -29.53 22.33 -22.22
N TRP A 641 -30.74 21.92 -22.57
CA TRP A 641 -31.15 20.51 -22.51
C TRP A 641 -32.23 20.17 -23.55
N PHE A 642 -32.45 18.87 -23.76
CA PHE A 642 -33.55 18.37 -24.59
C PHE A 642 -34.04 17.00 -24.10
N THR A 643 -35.26 16.63 -24.50
CA THR A 643 -35.74 15.26 -24.38
C THR A 643 -35.49 14.51 -25.69
N SER A 644 -34.82 13.37 -25.61
CA SER A 644 -34.56 12.51 -26.76
C SER A 644 -35.83 11.85 -27.29
N ALA A 645 -35.76 11.26 -28.49
CA ALA A 645 -36.86 10.55 -29.12
C ALA A 645 -37.31 9.33 -28.30
N ALA A 646 -36.40 8.69 -27.55
CA ALA A 646 -36.75 7.61 -26.63
C ALA A 646 -37.27 8.10 -25.27
N GLY A 647 -37.33 9.42 -25.02
CA GLY A 647 -37.80 10.00 -23.76
C GLY A 647 -36.71 10.21 -22.70
N ASN A 648 -35.44 10.22 -23.08
CA ASN A 648 -34.32 10.46 -22.17
C ASN A 648 -34.06 11.97 -21.99
N PRO A 649 -33.90 12.47 -20.75
CA PRO A 649 -33.52 13.85 -20.50
C PRO A 649 -32.00 14.02 -20.68
N ILE A 650 -31.58 14.86 -21.64
CA ILE A 650 -30.18 15.08 -21.98
C ILE A 650 -29.83 16.55 -21.78
N THR A 651 -28.85 16.82 -20.93
CA THR A 651 -28.24 18.15 -20.77
C THR A 651 -27.02 18.27 -21.67
N ILE A 652 -26.82 19.44 -22.27
CA ILE A 652 -25.62 19.76 -23.04
C ILE A 652 -24.65 20.50 -22.11
N LYS A 653 -23.51 19.88 -21.82
CA LYS A 653 -22.49 20.42 -20.90
C LYS A 653 -21.33 21.11 -21.62
N SER A 654 -21.10 20.78 -22.89
CA SER A 654 -20.20 21.50 -23.78
C SER A 654 -20.73 21.41 -25.22
N PRO A 655 -20.85 22.52 -25.96
CA PRO A 655 -20.51 23.92 -25.59
C PRO A 655 -21.25 24.44 -24.34
N ASP A 656 -20.68 25.42 -23.63
CA ASP A 656 -21.29 26.03 -22.44
C ASP A 656 -22.60 26.77 -22.84
N ASP A 657 -23.51 26.99 -21.88
CA ASP A 657 -24.87 27.53 -22.10
C ASP A 657 -24.90 28.87 -22.87
N ASP A 658 -23.87 29.70 -22.73
CA ASP A 658 -23.73 31.00 -23.38
C ASP A 658 -23.01 30.93 -24.75
N GLU A 659 -22.49 29.77 -25.12
CA GLU A 659 -21.73 29.55 -26.36
C GLU A 659 -22.46 28.67 -27.39
N ILE A 660 -23.38 27.82 -26.94
CA ILE A 660 -24.09 26.89 -27.83
C ILE A 660 -25.03 27.60 -28.82
N THR A 661 -24.97 27.22 -30.09
CA THR A 661 -25.86 27.74 -31.15
C THR A 661 -27.06 26.82 -31.41
N ALA A 662 -28.08 27.34 -32.11
CA ALA A 662 -29.26 26.56 -32.49
C ALA A 662 -28.91 25.40 -33.43
N GLU A 663 -27.99 25.63 -34.37
CA GLU A 663 -27.49 24.65 -35.33
C GLU A 663 -26.81 23.48 -34.62
N GLN A 664 -25.97 23.78 -33.63
CA GLN A 664 -25.28 22.81 -32.78
C GLN A 664 -26.26 21.98 -31.94
N ALA A 665 -27.19 22.67 -31.26
CA ALA A 665 -28.21 22.02 -30.43
C ALA A 665 -29.12 21.08 -31.26
N ASP A 666 -29.55 21.51 -32.45
CA ASP A 666 -30.38 20.69 -33.33
C ASP A 666 -29.60 19.53 -33.96
N TYR A 667 -28.31 19.74 -34.29
CA TYR A 667 -27.43 18.69 -34.77
C TYR A 667 -27.27 17.58 -33.73
N VAL A 668 -26.82 17.92 -32.52
CA VAL A 668 -26.52 16.92 -31.49
C VAL A 668 -27.78 16.19 -31.04
N ARG A 669 -28.93 16.89 -30.96
CA ARG A 669 -30.24 16.27 -30.69
C ARG A 669 -30.59 15.22 -31.75
N ARG A 670 -30.43 15.56 -33.03
CA ARG A 670 -30.74 14.64 -34.14
C ARG A 670 -29.82 13.41 -34.12
N GLU A 671 -28.52 13.61 -33.91
CA GLU A 671 -27.56 12.50 -33.86
C GLU A 671 -27.80 11.59 -32.64
N PHE A 672 -28.13 12.16 -31.48
CA PHE A 672 -28.46 11.39 -30.30
C PHE A 672 -29.74 10.55 -30.53
N ASN A 673 -30.77 11.15 -31.13
CA ASN A 673 -31.99 10.43 -31.50
C ASN A 673 -31.73 9.31 -32.52
N LEU A 674 -30.78 9.51 -33.44
CA LEU A 674 -30.38 8.48 -34.40
C LEU A 674 -29.66 7.31 -33.70
N MET A 675 -28.80 7.59 -32.71
CA MET A 675 -28.14 6.58 -31.89
C MET A 675 -29.17 5.72 -31.13
N GLU A 676 -30.16 6.35 -30.48
CA GLU A 676 -31.25 5.62 -29.82
C GLU A 676 -32.10 4.81 -30.82
N ALA A 677 -32.38 5.37 -31.99
CA ALA A 677 -33.13 4.66 -33.04
C ALA A 677 -32.39 3.40 -33.52
N LYS A 678 -31.05 3.41 -33.53
CA LYS A 678 -30.24 2.21 -33.84
C LYS A 678 -30.34 1.13 -32.77
N ILE A 679 -30.47 1.49 -31.49
CA ILE A 679 -30.72 0.54 -30.40
C ILE A 679 -32.14 -0.05 -30.49
N LEU A 680 -33.12 0.76 -30.90
CA LEU A 680 -34.52 0.36 -31.03
C LEU A 680 -34.84 -0.41 -32.32
N ALA A 681 -33.92 -0.45 -33.28
CA ALA A 681 -34.13 -1.12 -34.56
C ALA A 681 -34.30 -2.65 -34.41
N SER A 682 -34.94 -3.27 -35.41
CA SER A 682 -35.08 -4.73 -35.43
C SER A 682 -33.74 -5.45 -35.61
N ASN A 683 -32.79 -4.83 -36.29
CA ASN A 683 -31.43 -5.31 -36.57
C ASN A 683 -30.37 -4.59 -35.70
N PHE A 684 -30.73 -4.20 -34.48
CA PHE A 684 -29.84 -3.49 -33.55
C PHE A 684 -28.55 -4.25 -33.22
N ASP A 685 -28.59 -5.59 -33.29
CA ASP A 685 -27.52 -6.55 -33.05
C ASP A 685 -26.56 -6.73 -34.23
N ASP A 686 -26.88 -6.16 -35.41
CA ASP A 686 -26.00 -6.21 -36.57
C ASP A 686 -24.65 -5.51 -36.27
N PRO A 687 -23.51 -6.19 -36.52
CA PRO A 687 -22.19 -5.69 -36.12
C PRO A 687 -21.75 -4.42 -36.87
N VAL A 688 -22.36 -4.10 -38.01
CA VAL A 688 -22.00 -2.96 -38.87
C VAL A 688 -23.11 -1.91 -38.88
N LEU A 689 -24.37 -2.32 -38.96
CA LEU A 689 -25.53 -1.44 -39.16
C LEU A 689 -26.32 -1.19 -37.87
N GLY A 690 -26.07 -1.96 -36.82
CA GLY A 690 -26.76 -1.92 -35.53
C GLY A 690 -26.26 -0.81 -34.61
N PHE A 691 -26.46 -0.97 -33.30
CA PHE A 691 -26.15 0.09 -32.32
C PHE A 691 -24.65 0.46 -32.27
N ARG A 692 -23.76 -0.51 -32.55
CA ARG A 692 -22.29 -0.33 -32.61
C ARG A 692 -21.83 0.70 -33.65
N SER A 693 -22.68 1.04 -34.62
CA SER A 693 -22.42 2.11 -35.60
C SER A 693 -22.49 3.52 -35.00
N ARG A 694 -23.18 3.69 -33.86
CA ARG A 694 -23.47 4.98 -33.24
C ARG A 694 -23.12 5.05 -31.74
N LEU A 695 -22.92 3.93 -31.06
CA LEU A 695 -22.52 3.88 -29.65
C LEU A 695 -21.28 3.00 -29.49
N ASP A 696 -20.27 3.51 -28.80
CA ASP A 696 -19.04 2.78 -28.52
C ASP A 696 -19.27 1.72 -27.42
N GLU A 697 -19.30 0.47 -27.86
CA GLU A 697 -19.55 -0.70 -27.03
C GLU A 697 -18.57 -0.81 -25.85
N LYS A 698 -17.27 -0.57 -26.08
CA LYS A 698 -16.25 -0.71 -25.05
C LYS A 698 -16.47 0.29 -23.91
N SER A 699 -16.75 1.55 -24.24
CA SER A 699 -17.05 2.59 -23.25
C SER A 699 -18.30 2.26 -22.43
N LEU A 700 -19.33 1.69 -23.06
CA LEU A 700 -20.54 1.23 -22.38
C LEU A 700 -20.26 0.06 -21.44
N GLN A 701 -19.46 -0.92 -21.85
CA GLN A 701 -19.08 -2.07 -21.04
C GLN A 701 -18.27 -1.64 -19.81
N SER A 702 -17.23 -0.83 -20.00
CA SER A 702 -16.42 -0.29 -18.89
C SER A 702 -17.29 0.48 -17.90
N TYR A 703 -18.15 1.40 -18.38
CA TYR A 703 -19.04 2.17 -17.52
C TYR A 703 -19.98 1.26 -16.73
N TRP A 704 -20.66 0.35 -17.43
CA TRP A 704 -21.61 -0.58 -16.82
C TRP A 704 -20.95 -1.46 -15.76
N LEU A 705 -19.76 -2.01 -16.02
CA LEU A 705 -19.03 -2.83 -15.05
C LEU A 705 -18.65 -2.04 -13.80
N VAL A 706 -18.29 -0.76 -13.91
CA VAL A 706 -18.02 0.09 -12.75
C VAL A 706 -19.29 0.30 -11.93
N GLU A 707 -20.39 0.69 -12.57
CA GLU A 707 -21.67 0.94 -11.90
C GLU A 707 -22.21 -0.33 -11.23
N GLU A 708 -22.10 -1.48 -11.90
CA GLU A 708 -22.61 -2.74 -11.39
C GLU A 708 -21.72 -3.33 -10.29
N LEU A 709 -20.39 -3.26 -10.41
CA LEU A 709 -19.46 -3.70 -9.36
C LEU A 709 -19.62 -2.84 -8.11
N THR A 710 -19.70 -1.52 -8.24
CA THR A 710 -19.91 -0.63 -7.09
C THR A 710 -21.35 -0.66 -6.57
N GLY A 711 -22.29 -1.17 -7.37
CA GLY A 711 -23.71 -1.25 -7.02
C GLY A 711 -24.32 0.14 -6.89
N ASN A 712 -24.01 1.02 -7.83
CA ASN A 712 -24.51 2.38 -7.82
C ASN A 712 -26.00 2.42 -8.20
N PRO A 713 -26.88 2.85 -7.29
CA PRO A 713 -28.31 2.92 -7.57
C PRO A 713 -28.71 3.99 -8.58
N ASP A 714 -27.86 5.00 -8.78
CA ASP A 714 -28.10 6.12 -9.68
C ASP A 714 -27.36 5.96 -11.03
N ALA A 715 -26.93 4.73 -11.34
CA ALA A 715 -26.41 4.37 -12.66
C ALA A 715 -27.39 4.82 -13.77
N PHE A 716 -26.88 5.46 -14.82
CA PHE A 716 -27.67 6.07 -15.90
C PHE A 716 -28.68 7.15 -15.46
N HIS A 717 -28.63 7.63 -14.22
CA HIS A 717 -29.37 8.84 -13.80
C HIS A 717 -28.53 10.12 -13.99
N SER A 718 -27.21 9.97 -13.93
CA SER A 718 -26.19 10.99 -14.22
C SER A 718 -25.04 10.32 -14.98
N CYS A 719 -25.12 10.26 -16.31
CA CYS A 719 -24.14 9.57 -17.16
C CYS A 719 -23.58 10.53 -18.22
N TYR A 720 -22.26 10.74 -18.22
CA TYR A 720 -21.59 11.67 -19.13
C TYR A 720 -21.24 10.98 -20.44
N ILE A 721 -21.69 11.55 -21.56
CA ILE A 721 -21.57 11.00 -22.90
C ILE A 721 -20.90 12.03 -23.79
N SER A 722 -19.88 11.64 -24.55
CA SER A 722 -19.18 12.51 -25.49
C SER A 722 -19.45 12.12 -26.95
N LYS A 723 -19.29 13.08 -27.85
CA LYS A 723 -19.26 12.86 -29.31
C LYS A 723 -18.10 13.66 -29.91
N GLU A 724 -17.11 12.97 -30.48
CA GLU A 724 -15.94 13.57 -31.10
C GLU A 724 -16.23 14.12 -32.51
N ARG A 725 -15.49 15.16 -32.92
CA ARG A 725 -15.57 15.73 -34.26
C ARG A 725 -15.17 14.71 -35.32
N GLY A 726 -15.95 14.64 -36.40
CA GLY A 726 -15.74 13.69 -37.50
C GLY A 726 -16.15 12.25 -37.20
N GLU A 727 -16.51 11.91 -35.97
CA GLU A 727 -16.91 10.55 -35.59
C GLU A 727 -18.42 10.40 -35.47
N ASP A 728 -18.97 9.29 -35.97
CA ASP A 728 -20.41 9.00 -35.86
C ASP A 728 -20.82 8.41 -34.50
N LYS A 729 -19.84 8.05 -33.65
CA LYS A 729 -20.08 7.34 -32.39
C LYS A 729 -20.16 8.26 -31.18
N PHE A 730 -21.08 7.95 -30.28
CA PHE A 730 -21.09 8.44 -28.91
C PHE A 730 -20.28 7.50 -28.01
N ARG A 731 -19.61 8.06 -27.00
CA ARG A 731 -18.88 7.28 -25.99
C ARG A 731 -19.33 7.66 -24.59
N ILE A 732 -19.43 6.69 -23.70
CA ILE A 732 -19.64 6.98 -22.29
C ILE A 732 -18.28 7.33 -21.67
N GLU A 733 -18.15 8.57 -21.22
CA GLU A 733 -16.84 9.16 -21.03
C GLU A 733 -16.28 8.92 -19.64
N THR A 734 -17.13 9.02 -18.61
CA THR A 734 -16.70 8.97 -17.22
C THR A 734 -17.83 8.60 -16.27
N VAL A 735 -17.45 8.30 -15.03
CA VAL A 735 -18.36 7.96 -13.93
C VAL A 735 -18.47 9.11 -12.92
N TRP A 736 -19.60 9.21 -12.22
CA TRP A 736 -19.83 10.27 -11.22
C TRP A 736 -20.88 9.85 -10.18
N ASP A 737 -20.81 10.44 -8.98
CA ASP A 737 -21.81 10.33 -7.89
C ASP A 737 -22.00 8.91 -7.31
N PHE A 738 -21.05 8.48 -6.45
CA PHE A 738 -21.06 7.15 -5.82
C PHE A 738 -21.23 7.19 -4.28
N ASP A 739 -21.76 8.27 -3.72
CA ASP A 739 -21.97 8.36 -2.26
C ASP A 739 -23.03 7.37 -1.74
N LEU A 740 -23.94 6.93 -2.61
CA LEU A 740 -24.96 5.90 -2.36
C LEU A 740 -24.56 4.48 -2.77
N ALA A 741 -23.39 4.29 -3.38
CA ALA A 741 -22.89 2.99 -3.80
C ALA A 741 -22.46 2.10 -2.61
N PHE A 742 -22.14 0.84 -2.89
CA PHE A 742 -21.70 -0.16 -1.90
C PHE A 742 -22.75 -0.43 -0.81
N ASP A 743 -23.98 -0.74 -1.22
CA ASP A 743 -25.11 -1.05 -0.33
C ASP A 743 -25.44 0.11 0.65
N ASN A 744 -25.21 1.35 0.23
CA ASN A 744 -25.44 2.54 1.06
C ASN A 744 -26.76 3.27 0.76
N ASP A 745 -27.70 2.59 0.10
CA ASP A 745 -29.00 3.14 -0.27
C ASP A 745 -30.17 2.25 0.17
N SER A 746 -30.97 2.75 1.09
CA SER A 746 -32.19 2.13 1.62
C SER A 746 -33.27 1.86 0.57
N ARG A 747 -33.24 2.50 -0.60
CA ARG A 747 -34.12 2.18 -1.72
C ARG A 747 -33.82 0.80 -2.30
N TYR A 748 -32.56 0.34 -2.17
CA TYR A 748 -32.05 -0.83 -2.86
C TYR A 748 -31.32 -1.83 -1.94
N TYR A 749 -31.19 -1.54 -0.65
CA TYR A 749 -30.50 -2.42 0.28
C TYR A 749 -31.29 -3.69 0.65
N PRO A 750 -30.64 -4.87 0.71
CA PRO A 750 -29.32 -5.16 0.17
C PRO A 750 -29.39 -5.36 -1.36
N ASN A 751 -28.40 -4.85 -2.12
CA ASN A 751 -28.49 -4.81 -3.59
C ASN A 751 -28.48 -6.22 -4.24
N ARG A 752 -28.17 -7.27 -3.49
CA ARG A 752 -28.13 -8.67 -3.95
C ARG A 752 -29.49 -9.35 -4.11
N ASP A 753 -30.55 -8.80 -3.51
CA ASP A 753 -31.88 -9.44 -3.48
C ASP A 753 -32.71 -9.23 -4.78
N TYR A 754 -32.17 -8.53 -5.78
CA TYR A 754 -32.93 -8.12 -6.97
C TYR A 754 -32.98 -9.13 -8.12
N GLY A 755 -32.40 -10.33 -7.95
CA GLY A 755 -32.49 -11.44 -8.92
C GLY A 755 -31.68 -11.25 -10.22
N ASP A 756 -31.56 -10.03 -10.73
CA ASP A 756 -30.80 -9.63 -11.94
C ASP A 756 -29.63 -8.68 -11.58
N TYR A 757 -29.01 -8.05 -12.58
CA TYR A 757 -28.10 -6.91 -12.41
C TYR A 757 -28.85 -5.66 -11.92
N LEU A 758 -28.28 -4.91 -10.98
CA LEU A 758 -28.92 -3.74 -10.33
C LEU A 758 -29.33 -2.70 -11.38
N SER A 759 -28.41 -2.36 -12.28
CA SER A 759 -28.62 -1.42 -13.40
C SER A 759 -29.70 -1.87 -14.41
N LEU A 760 -29.99 -3.17 -14.49
CA LEU A 760 -31.09 -3.70 -15.30
C LEU A 760 -32.39 -3.83 -14.50
N ALA A 761 -32.31 -3.95 -13.17
CA ALA A 761 -33.45 -4.14 -12.28
C ALA A 761 -34.05 -2.81 -11.77
N ARG A 762 -33.23 -1.77 -11.62
CA ARG A 762 -33.54 -0.44 -11.08
C ARG A 762 -32.55 0.62 -11.63
N GLY A 763 -32.80 1.90 -11.39
CA GLY A 763 -31.96 3.00 -11.88
C GLY A 763 -32.28 3.48 -13.31
N GLY A 764 -31.68 4.62 -13.69
CA GLY A 764 -31.82 5.27 -15.00
C GLY A 764 -32.77 6.46 -15.06
N ALA A 765 -32.38 7.52 -15.77
CA ALA A 765 -33.27 8.62 -16.15
C ALA A 765 -34.02 8.29 -17.45
N GLY A 766 -35.29 8.71 -17.54
CA GLY A 766 -36.12 8.48 -18.73
C GLY A 766 -36.28 6.99 -19.07
N ASN A 767 -35.96 6.64 -20.32
CA ASN A 767 -36.09 5.30 -20.89
C ASN A 767 -34.74 4.58 -21.10
N SER A 768 -33.64 5.14 -20.59
CA SER A 768 -32.27 4.62 -20.70
C SER A 768 -32.16 3.14 -20.32
N ARG A 769 -32.86 2.74 -19.27
CA ARG A 769 -32.93 1.36 -18.81
C ARG A 769 -33.51 0.39 -19.85
N SER A 770 -34.57 0.79 -20.57
CA SER A 770 -35.16 -0.07 -21.60
C SER A 770 -34.21 -0.23 -22.80
N LEU A 771 -33.47 0.82 -23.15
CA LEU A 771 -32.43 0.77 -24.16
C LEU A 771 -31.30 -0.18 -23.73
N LEU A 772 -30.85 -0.08 -22.48
CA LEU A 772 -29.83 -0.99 -21.93
C LEU A 772 -30.31 -2.45 -21.93
N LYS A 773 -31.53 -2.72 -21.44
CA LYS A 773 -32.14 -4.06 -21.51
C LYS A 773 -32.18 -4.61 -22.94
N ARG A 774 -32.46 -3.75 -23.92
CA ARG A 774 -32.44 -4.14 -25.33
C ARG A 774 -31.03 -4.54 -25.78
N ILE A 775 -30.01 -3.77 -25.44
CA ILE A 775 -28.61 -4.11 -25.74
C ILE A 775 -28.21 -5.45 -25.09
N PHE A 776 -28.64 -5.72 -23.85
CA PHE A 776 -28.38 -7.00 -23.17
C PHE A 776 -29.10 -8.21 -23.80
N THR A 777 -29.97 -8.02 -24.80
CA THR A 777 -30.50 -9.12 -25.64
C THR A 777 -29.58 -9.50 -26.81
N ASP A 778 -28.55 -8.70 -27.09
CA ASP A 778 -27.53 -9.02 -28.08
C ASP A 778 -26.46 -9.95 -27.48
N LYS A 779 -26.38 -11.17 -28.00
CA LYS A 779 -25.41 -12.17 -27.53
C LYS A 779 -23.96 -11.71 -27.68
N ALA A 780 -23.62 -11.03 -28.78
CA ALA A 780 -22.24 -10.58 -29.03
C ALA A 780 -21.78 -9.54 -28.00
N PHE A 781 -22.71 -8.68 -27.56
CA PHE A 781 -22.46 -7.72 -26.48
C PHE A 781 -22.21 -8.45 -25.15
N CYS A 782 -23.04 -9.43 -24.80
CA CYS A 782 -22.87 -10.20 -23.56
C CYS A 782 -21.57 -11.02 -23.55
N ASP A 783 -21.22 -11.67 -24.67
CA ASP A 783 -19.98 -12.44 -24.80
C ASP A 783 -18.74 -11.53 -24.62
N SER A 784 -18.75 -10.35 -25.23
CA SER A 784 -17.63 -9.40 -25.12
C SER A 784 -17.57 -8.71 -23.75
N LEU A 785 -18.71 -8.44 -23.12
CA LEU A 785 -18.80 -7.96 -21.74
C LEU A 785 -18.19 -8.98 -20.76
N ARG A 786 -18.52 -10.27 -20.92
CA ARG A 786 -17.92 -11.36 -20.14
C ARG A 786 -16.41 -11.43 -20.35
N ALA A 787 -15.94 -11.36 -21.59
CA ALA A 787 -14.51 -11.33 -21.89
C ALA A 787 -13.81 -10.14 -21.21
N MET A 788 -14.45 -8.96 -21.20
CA MET A 788 -13.95 -7.78 -20.49
C MET A 788 -13.87 -8.01 -18.98
N TRP A 789 -14.91 -8.60 -18.38
CA TRP A 789 -14.88 -8.94 -16.96
C TRP A 789 -13.74 -9.91 -16.62
N VAL A 790 -13.56 -10.98 -17.40
CA VAL A 790 -12.46 -11.94 -17.21
C VAL A 790 -11.09 -11.24 -17.29
N MET A 791 -10.89 -10.37 -18.30
CA MET A 791 -9.66 -9.56 -18.39
C MET A 791 -9.48 -8.63 -17.18
N ALA A 792 -10.55 -8.01 -16.70
CA ALA A 792 -10.50 -7.12 -15.55
C ALA A 792 -10.06 -7.87 -14.27
N ARG A 793 -10.57 -9.10 -14.09
CA ARG A 793 -10.24 -10.00 -12.98
C ARG A 793 -8.79 -10.49 -13.03
N GLN A 794 -8.29 -10.83 -14.22
CA GLN A 794 -6.95 -11.42 -14.40
C GLN A 794 -5.83 -10.38 -14.51
N GLU A 795 -6.07 -9.26 -15.21
CA GLU A 795 -4.99 -8.35 -15.62
C GLU A 795 -5.15 -6.92 -15.05
N TRP A 796 -6.36 -6.46 -14.75
CA TRP A 796 -6.59 -5.06 -14.38
C TRP A 796 -6.66 -4.81 -12.87
N GLY A 797 -6.37 -5.83 -12.06
CA GLY A 797 -6.35 -5.74 -10.61
C GLY A 797 -7.74 -5.54 -10.00
N ILE A 798 -8.80 -5.97 -10.69
CA ILE A 798 -10.12 -6.09 -10.08
C ILE A 798 -10.13 -7.41 -9.32
N THR A 799 -9.49 -7.44 -8.14
CA THR A 799 -9.51 -8.57 -7.20
C THR A 799 -10.05 -8.14 -5.85
N GLU A 800 -10.60 -9.07 -5.08
CA GLU A 800 -11.05 -8.79 -3.72
C GLU A 800 -9.88 -8.22 -2.90
N GLU A 801 -8.74 -8.93 -2.89
CA GLU A 801 -7.53 -8.52 -2.19
C GLU A 801 -7.07 -7.11 -2.60
N SER A 802 -6.99 -6.84 -3.91
CA SER A 802 -6.45 -5.57 -4.39
C SER A 802 -7.37 -4.37 -4.11
N LEU A 803 -8.70 -4.56 -4.17
CA LEU A 803 -9.65 -3.50 -3.82
C LEU A 803 -9.74 -3.30 -2.30
N ILE A 804 -9.69 -4.36 -1.51
CA ILE A 804 -9.62 -4.26 -0.04
C ILE A 804 -8.33 -3.57 0.39
N GLN A 805 -7.19 -3.89 -0.23
CA GLN A 805 -5.93 -3.20 0.05
C GLN A 805 -6.03 -1.69 -0.24
N TYR A 806 -6.71 -1.30 -1.32
CA TYR A 806 -6.97 0.11 -1.62
C TYR A 806 -7.87 0.77 -0.57
N ILE A 807 -8.94 0.09 -0.14
CA ILE A 807 -9.82 0.54 0.95
C ILE A 807 -9.00 0.74 2.25
N ASP A 808 -8.17 -0.22 2.63
CA ASP A 808 -7.41 -0.18 3.88
C ASP A 808 -6.36 0.93 3.87
N SER A 809 -5.63 1.10 2.77
CA SER A 809 -4.68 2.22 2.61
C SER A 809 -5.37 3.59 2.62
N THR A 810 -6.54 3.71 2.01
CA THR A 810 -7.35 4.95 2.04
C THR A 810 -7.89 5.21 3.45
N ALA A 811 -8.33 4.16 4.16
CA ALA A 811 -8.77 4.27 5.54
C ALA A 811 -7.65 4.75 6.48
N GLN A 812 -6.43 4.25 6.26
CA GLN A 812 -5.24 4.69 6.97
C GLN A 812 -4.91 6.16 6.68
N GLU A 813 -4.97 6.58 5.41
CA GLU A 813 -4.77 7.98 5.02
C GLU A 813 -5.81 8.92 5.66
N LEU A 814 -7.06 8.46 5.81
CA LEU A 814 -8.15 9.24 6.39
C LEU A 814 -8.20 9.23 7.92
N GLN A 815 -7.40 8.40 8.61
CA GLN A 815 -7.56 8.10 10.04
C GLN A 815 -7.62 9.34 10.95
N GLN A 816 -6.77 10.35 10.69
CA GLN A 816 -6.75 11.58 11.48
C GLN A 816 -7.91 12.52 11.10
N SER A 817 -8.13 12.73 9.81
CA SER A 817 -9.15 13.65 9.29
C SER A 817 -10.58 13.17 9.57
N GLN A 818 -10.85 11.85 9.49
CA GLN A 818 -12.16 11.30 9.81
C GLN A 818 -12.56 11.59 11.26
N ARG A 819 -11.61 11.52 12.21
CA ARG A 819 -11.87 11.81 13.63
C ARG A 819 -12.33 13.26 13.80
N LEU A 820 -11.59 14.21 13.22
CA LEU A 820 -11.95 15.63 13.26
C LEU A 820 -13.28 15.90 12.54
N ASN A 821 -13.49 15.25 11.40
CA ASN A 821 -14.73 15.34 10.63
C ASN A 821 -15.94 14.91 11.45
N PHE A 822 -15.86 13.79 12.19
CA PHE A 822 -16.99 13.29 12.99
C PHE A 822 -17.13 13.96 14.36
N ILE A 823 -16.10 14.65 14.86
CA ILE A 823 -16.27 15.65 15.93
C ILE A 823 -17.10 16.84 15.40
N ARG A 824 -16.78 17.35 14.20
CA ARG A 824 -17.52 18.47 13.58
C ARG A 824 -18.94 18.07 13.21
N TRP A 825 -19.11 16.85 12.70
CA TRP A 825 -20.34 16.29 12.17
C TRP A 825 -20.64 14.95 12.84
N PRO A 826 -21.20 14.93 14.07
CA PRO A 826 -21.42 13.72 14.84
C PRO A 826 -22.62 12.92 14.31
N ILE A 827 -22.42 12.23 13.19
CA ILE A 827 -23.48 11.52 12.45
C ILE A 827 -23.30 10.00 12.41
N LEU A 828 -22.22 9.44 12.96
CA LEU A 828 -21.88 8.01 12.86
C LEU A 828 -23.00 7.09 13.38
N ASP A 829 -23.69 7.48 14.44
CA ASP A 829 -24.79 6.71 15.05
C ASP A 829 -26.17 6.99 14.44
N THR A 830 -26.25 7.83 13.40
CA THR A 830 -27.54 8.28 12.85
C THR A 830 -27.63 8.05 11.34
N PRO A 831 -28.71 7.44 10.84
CA PRO A 831 -28.96 7.40 9.39
C PRO A 831 -29.04 8.83 8.84
N LYS A 832 -28.28 9.09 7.76
CA LYS A 832 -28.32 10.35 7.01
C LYS A 832 -28.53 10.03 5.54
N HIS A 833 -29.14 10.98 4.82
CA HIS A 833 -29.50 10.76 3.42
C HIS A 833 -30.31 9.45 3.25
N LEU A 834 -29.83 8.48 2.48
CA LEU A 834 -30.48 7.18 2.25
C LEU A 834 -29.75 6.01 2.92
N ASN A 835 -28.86 6.23 3.90
CA ASN A 835 -28.12 5.12 4.51
C ASN A 835 -29.07 4.06 5.12
N PRO A 836 -28.97 2.78 4.71
CA PRO A 836 -29.80 1.71 5.26
C PRO A 836 -29.28 1.20 6.61
N ARG A 837 -27.97 1.30 6.83
CA ARG A 837 -27.25 0.83 8.03
C ARG A 837 -26.35 1.93 8.59
N VAL A 838 -26.06 1.83 9.88
CA VAL A 838 -25.08 2.65 10.58
C VAL A 838 -24.26 1.77 11.53
N ALA A 839 -22.94 1.81 11.40
CA ALA A 839 -22.06 1.00 12.24
C ALA A 839 -21.80 1.63 13.62
N GLY A 840 -22.11 2.92 13.79
CA GLY A 840 -21.87 3.70 15.00
C GLY A 840 -20.41 4.13 15.21
N ASN A 841 -19.48 3.61 14.42
CA ASN A 841 -18.09 4.03 14.39
C ASN A 841 -17.52 3.95 12.97
N TYR A 842 -16.42 4.66 12.73
CA TYR A 842 -15.81 4.74 11.40
C TYR A 842 -15.28 3.39 10.90
N ASP A 843 -14.59 2.61 11.75
CA ASP A 843 -14.00 1.34 11.34
C ASP A 843 -15.05 0.32 10.85
N GLY A 844 -16.23 0.33 11.47
CA GLY A 844 -17.37 -0.47 11.02
C GLY A 844 -17.96 0.00 9.68
N GLU A 845 -17.93 1.30 9.38
CA GLU A 845 -18.33 1.82 8.05
C GLU A 845 -17.31 1.44 6.97
N VAL A 846 -16.04 1.30 7.32
CA VAL A 846 -15.00 0.76 6.42
C VAL A 846 -15.20 -0.76 6.24
N GLU A 847 -15.52 -1.50 7.31
CA GLU A 847 -15.84 -2.93 7.20
C GLU A 847 -17.04 -3.18 6.28
N TYR A 848 -18.06 -2.32 6.34
CA TYR A 848 -19.20 -2.39 5.42
C TYR A 848 -18.83 -2.30 3.95
N LEU A 849 -17.80 -1.53 3.59
CA LEU A 849 -17.27 -1.50 2.23
C LEU A 849 -16.52 -2.79 1.88
N ARG A 850 -15.72 -3.32 2.81
CA ARG A 850 -15.01 -4.59 2.62
C ARG A 850 -15.99 -5.73 2.41
N GLU A 851 -16.94 -5.91 3.33
CA GLU A 851 -18.03 -6.89 3.22
C GLU A 851 -18.70 -6.84 1.86
N TYR A 852 -19.09 -5.64 1.40
CA TYR A 852 -19.71 -5.49 0.10
C TYR A 852 -18.82 -6.00 -1.04
N ILE A 853 -17.52 -5.65 -1.06
CA ILE A 853 -16.59 -6.13 -2.09
C ILE A 853 -16.44 -7.66 -2.06
N ARG A 854 -16.31 -8.25 -0.86
CA ARG A 854 -16.19 -9.72 -0.68
C ARG A 854 -17.40 -10.46 -1.22
N GLU A 855 -18.59 -9.88 -1.10
CA GLU A 855 -19.82 -10.50 -1.57
C GLU A 855 -20.09 -10.20 -3.05
N ARG A 856 -19.79 -8.99 -3.51
CA ARG A 856 -20.21 -8.52 -4.83
C ARG A 856 -19.38 -9.09 -5.96
N ILE A 857 -18.08 -9.28 -5.75
CA ILE A 857 -17.20 -9.86 -6.76
C ILE A 857 -17.62 -11.30 -7.11
N PRO A 858 -17.78 -12.24 -6.14
CA PRO A 858 -18.27 -13.58 -6.45
C PRO A 858 -19.64 -13.58 -7.11
N PHE A 859 -20.54 -12.69 -6.70
CA PHE A 859 -21.85 -12.52 -7.34
C PHE A 859 -21.72 -12.18 -8.84
N LEU A 860 -20.82 -11.25 -9.20
CA LEU A 860 -20.57 -10.90 -10.60
C LEU A 860 -19.85 -12.02 -11.34
N ASP A 861 -18.84 -12.66 -10.73
CA ASP A 861 -18.14 -13.81 -11.30
C ASP A 861 -19.13 -14.91 -11.68
N GLN A 862 -20.06 -15.26 -10.78
CA GLN A 862 -21.11 -16.25 -11.05
C GLN A 862 -21.99 -15.82 -12.23
N ARG A 863 -22.46 -14.57 -12.23
CA ARG A 863 -23.42 -14.04 -13.22
C ARG A 863 -22.84 -13.82 -14.60
N THR A 864 -21.59 -13.37 -14.71
CA THR A 864 -20.93 -13.20 -16.00
C THR A 864 -20.46 -14.54 -16.56
N ASN A 865 -20.22 -15.54 -15.68
CA ASN A 865 -19.77 -16.85 -16.10
C ASN A 865 -20.88 -17.86 -16.41
N THR A 866 -22.16 -17.49 -16.29
CA THR A 866 -23.26 -18.34 -16.78
C THR A 866 -23.26 -18.39 -18.30
N GLU A 867 -22.68 -19.43 -18.88
CA GLU A 867 -23.10 -19.89 -20.20
C GLU A 867 -24.49 -20.52 -20.09
N GLU A 868 -25.31 -20.32 -21.11
CA GLU A 868 -26.27 -21.33 -21.53
C GLU A 868 -25.48 -22.60 -21.85
N ASP A 869 -25.22 -23.41 -20.83
CA ASP A 869 -24.87 -24.82 -20.98
C ASP A 869 -25.28 -25.53 -19.69
N GLU A 870 -26.23 -26.45 -19.81
CA GLU A 870 -26.59 -27.40 -18.76
C GLU A 870 -25.35 -28.23 -18.37
N LYS A 871 -24.59 -27.82 -17.36
CA LYS A 871 -23.69 -28.71 -16.61
C LYS A 871 -23.69 -28.38 -15.11
N VAL A 872 -24.29 -29.33 -14.39
CA VAL A 872 -24.18 -29.67 -12.97
C VAL A 872 -23.03 -28.98 -12.23
N GLU A 873 -23.34 -28.35 -11.09
CA GLU A 873 -22.37 -27.90 -10.08
C GLU A 873 -21.24 -28.93 -9.89
N GLU A 874 -20.00 -28.59 -10.26
CA GLU A 874 -18.84 -29.35 -9.84
C GLU A 874 -18.62 -29.09 -8.35
N GLU A 875 -19.13 -30.00 -7.52
CA GLU A 875 -18.70 -30.13 -6.15
C GLU A 875 -17.16 -30.27 -6.15
N HIS A 876 -16.46 -29.36 -5.47
CA HIS A 876 -15.02 -29.40 -5.25
C HIS A 876 -14.77 -29.67 -3.75
N TYR A 877 -13.78 -30.51 -3.42
CA TYR A 877 -13.58 -31.05 -2.07
C TYR A 877 -12.13 -30.86 -1.60
N ASP A 878 -11.93 -29.91 -0.67
CA ASP A 878 -10.62 -29.69 -0.03
C ASP A 878 -10.34 -30.77 1.03
N ILE A 879 -9.12 -31.30 1.05
CA ILE A 879 -8.70 -32.39 1.94
C ILE A 879 -7.50 -31.94 2.77
N ALA A 880 -7.72 -31.72 4.07
CA ALA A 880 -6.69 -31.33 5.02
C ALA A 880 -6.30 -32.46 5.99
N THR A 881 -7.14 -33.49 6.13
CA THR A 881 -7.00 -34.55 7.13
C THR A 881 -7.23 -35.96 6.56
N ALA A 882 -6.78 -36.97 7.30
CA ALA A 882 -6.98 -38.37 6.92
C ALA A 882 -8.47 -38.77 6.95
N GLU A 883 -9.25 -38.21 7.88
CA GLU A 883 -10.69 -38.40 7.98
C GLU A 883 -11.42 -37.84 6.74
N GLU A 884 -10.99 -36.68 6.25
CA GLU A 884 -11.56 -36.06 5.04
C GLU A 884 -11.20 -36.83 3.78
N LEU A 885 -9.96 -37.32 3.67
CA LEU A 885 -9.57 -38.20 2.56
C LEU A 885 -10.36 -39.51 2.58
N LYS A 886 -10.65 -40.05 3.77
CA LYS A 886 -11.50 -41.23 3.96
C LYS A 886 -12.94 -40.95 3.52
N ALA A 887 -13.49 -39.79 3.90
CA ALA A 887 -14.83 -39.36 3.52
C ALA A 887 -14.94 -39.13 2.01
N PHE A 888 -13.92 -38.51 1.39
CA PHE A 888 -13.83 -38.34 -0.06
C PHE A 888 -13.84 -39.68 -0.78
N ALA A 889 -13.02 -40.63 -0.34
CA ALA A 889 -12.98 -41.97 -0.89
C ALA A 889 -14.35 -42.67 -0.78
N ASP A 890 -15.04 -42.55 0.36
CA ASP A 890 -16.38 -43.10 0.55
C ASP A 890 -17.39 -42.45 -0.41
N MET A 891 -17.29 -41.15 -0.64
CA MET A 891 -18.16 -40.40 -1.54
C MET A 891 -17.99 -40.86 -2.99
N VAL A 892 -16.75 -40.95 -3.48
CA VAL A 892 -16.44 -41.48 -4.81
C VAL A 892 -16.96 -42.92 -4.93
N ASN A 893 -16.70 -43.75 -3.93
CA ASN A 893 -17.12 -45.16 -3.90
C ASN A 893 -18.64 -45.34 -3.79
N SER A 894 -19.38 -44.30 -3.37
CA SER A 894 -20.84 -44.27 -3.33
C SER A 894 -21.50 -43.81 -4.63
N GLY A 895 -20.71 -43.36 -5.62
CA GLY A 895 -21.18 -42.99 -6.96
C GLY A 895 -20.91 -41.55 -7.37
N LYS A 896 -20.31 -40.70 -6.51
CA LYS A 896 -19.89 -39.34 -6.88
C LYS A 896 -18.53 -39.37 -7.59
N THR A 897 -18.48 -39.91 -8.81
CA THR A 897 -17.20 -40.21 -9.47
C THR A 897 -16.51 -39.00 -10.11
N SER A 898 -17.23 -37.92 -10.42
CA SER A 898 -16.69 -36.75 -11.14
C SER A 898 -16.44 -35.55 -10.24
N ILE A 899 -16.54 -35.72 -8.93
CA ILE A 899 -16.19 -34.68 -7.96
C ILE A 899 -14.70 -34.36 -8.05
N SER A 900 -14.30 -33.09 -7.95
CA SER A 900 -12.88 -32.70 -7.94
C SER A 900 -12.38 -32.49 -6.51
N ALA A 901 -11.09 -32.68 -6.26
CA ALA A 901 -10.49 -32.50 -4.93
C ALA A 901 -9.07 -31.94 -4.98
N THR A 902 -8.72 -31.17 -3.95
CA THR A 902 -7.37 -30.62 -3.75
C THR A 902 -6.87 -30.93 -2.34
N LEU A 903 -5.62 -31.38 -2.22
CA LEU A 903 -4.97 -31.51 -0.92
C LEU A 903 -4.51 -30.13 -0.41
N THR A 904 -4.73 -29.85 0.87
CA THR A 904 -4.26 -28.62 1.53
C THR A 904 -3.22 -28.88 2.61
N ALA A 905 -2.87 -30.15 2.85
CA ALA A 905 -1.88 -30.58 3.82
C ALA A 905 -1.34 -31.98 3.49
N ASP A 906 -0.17 -32.32 4.06
CA ASP A 906 0.33 -33.69 4.03
C ASP A 906 -0.54 -34.59 4.92
N ILE A 907 -0.95 -35.76 4.40
CA ILE A 907 -1.93 -36.66 5.01
C ILE A 907 -1.27 -37.97 5.45
N ASP A 908 -1.33 -38.29 6.74
CA ASP A 908 -1.02 -39.65 7.24
C ASP A 908 -2.28 -40.54 7.17
N PHE A 909 -2.42 -41.29 6.09
CA PHE A 909 -3.58 -42.15 5.81
C PHE A 909 -3.40 -43.60 6.29
N THR A 910 -2.36 -43.89 7.09
CA THR A 910 -2.03 -45.24 7.57
C THR A 910 -3.10 -45.85 8.48
N ALA A 911 -3.94 -45.02 9.11
CA ALA A 911 -5.07 -45.48 9.92
C ALA A 911 -6.19 -46.17 9.11
N TYR A 912 -6.18 -46.05 7.78
CA TYR A 912 -7.22 -46.55 6.88
C TYR A 912 -6.69 -47.59 5.88
N PRO A 913 -6.10 -48.72 6.33
CA PRO A 913 -5.32 -49.65 5.51
C PRO A 913 -6.12 -50.42 4.44
N SER A 914 -7.45 -50.33 4.44
CA SER A 914 -8.32 -50.98 3.45
C SER A 914 -9.03 -50.00 2.52
N THR A 915 -8.84 -48.69 2.71
CA THR A 915 -9.58 -47.66 1.97
C THR A 915 -8.83 -47.24 0.73
N MET A 916 -9.53 -47.22 -0.40
CA MET A 916 -9.03 -46.73 -1.69
C MET A 916 -10.13 -45.94 -2.41
N ILE A 917 -9.73 -45.07 -3.32
CA ILE A 917 -10.62 -44.24 -4.12
C ILE A 917 -10.99 -45.00 -5.41
N GLY A 918 -12.28 -45.00 -5.75
CA GLY A 918 -12.77 -45.57 -7.00
C GLY A 918 -12.92 -47.09 -7.03
N ILE A 919 -13.07 -47.78 -5.88
CA ILE A 919 -13.15 -49.25 -5.80
C ILE A 919 -14.41 -49.84 -6.44
N ASN A 920 -15.54 -49.14 -6.35
CA ASN A 920 -16.83 -49.59 -6.90
C ASN A 920 -17.12 -49.00 -8.29
N SER A 921 -16.54 -47.85 -8.60
CA SER A 921 -16.71 -47.13 -9.85
C SER A 921 -15.47 -46.26 -10.11
N PRO A 922 -14.96 -46.20 -11.35
CA PRO A 922 -13.74 -45.42 -11.64
C PRO A 922 -13.90 -43.95 -11.27
N TYR A 923 -12.88 -43.38 -10.63
CA TYR A 923 -12.81 -41.95 -10.35
C TYR A 923 -12.55 -41.17 -11.65
N LYS A 924 -13.38 -40.16 -11.96
CA LYS A 924 -13.39 -39.41 -13.23
C LYS A 924 -13.10 -37.91 -13.05
N GLY A 925 -13.05 -37.43 -11.80
CA GLY A 925 -12.78 -36.02 -11.50
C GLY A 925 -11.29 -35.66 -11.56
N GLU A 926 -10.98 -34.43 -11.16
CA GLU A 926 -9.62 -33.93 -11.00
C GLU A 926 -9.17 -34.09 -9.55
N PHE A 927 -7.97 -34.63 -9.32
CA PHE A 927 -7.36 -34.73 -8.00
C PHE A 927 -6.01 -34.03 -8.02
N ASP A 928 -5.96 -32.84 -7.42
CA ASP A 928 -4.77 -32.02 -7.30
C ASP A 928 -4.08 -32.31 -5.95
N GLY A 929 -2.88 -32.87 -6.02
CA GLY A 929 -2.04 -33.08 -4.84
C GLY A 929 -1.43 -31.80 -4.28
N ALA A 930 -1.40 -30.71 -5.04
CA ALA A 930 -0.81 -29.41 -4.68
C ALA A 930 0.62 -29.51 -4.09
N GLY A 931 1.37 -30.56 -4.44
CA GLY A 931 2.71 -30.86 -3.92
C GLY A 931 2.73 -31.57 -2.56
N HIS A 932 1.57 -31.88 -1.97
CA HIS A 932 1.45 -32.56 -0.68
C HIS A 932 1.62 -34.08 -0.77
N SER A 933 1.98 -34.70 0.36
CA SER A 933 2.15 -36.16 0.46
C SER A 933 0.96 -36.88 1.10
N ILE A 934 0.66 -38.08 0.61
CA ILE A 934 -0.23 -39.05 1.25
C ILE A 934 0.58 -40.27 1.65
N LYS A 935 0.64 -40.55 2.95
CA LYS A 935 1.32 -41.72 3.51
C LYS A 935 0.36 -42.88 3.73
N LEU A 936 0.68 -44.05 3.18
CA LEU A 936 -0.17 -45.23 3.08
C LEU A 936 0.41 -46.42 3.88
N ASP A 937 -0.47 -47.25 4.43
CA ASP A 937 -0.13 -48.62 4.89
C ASP A 937 -1.21 -49.59 4.39
N LEU A 938 -1.39 -49.63 3.08
CA LEU A 938 -2.51 -50.34 2.45
C LEU A 938 -2.28 -51.85 2.48
N GLN A 939 -3.29 -52.62 2.90
CA GLN A 939 -3.27 -54.08 2.92
C GLN A 939 -4.45 -54.64 2.13
N ARG A 940 -4.16 -55.42 1.07
CA ARG A 940 -5.21 -55.93 0.18
C ARG A 940 -4.92 -57.36 -0.27
N SER A 941 -5.86 -58.27 -0.04
CA SER A 941 -5.75 -59.67 -0.49
C SER A 941 -6.34 -59.94 -1.89
N SER A 942 -6.99 -58.93 -2.48
CA SER A 942 -7.62 -58.95 -3.81
C SER A 942 -6.80 -58.13 -4.83
N GLU A 943 -7.10 -58.28 -6.11
CA GLU A 943 -6.45 -57.49 -7.18
C GLU A 943 -6.76 -55.99 -7.05
N HIS A 944 -5.91 -55.15 -7.66
CA HIS A 944 -6.00 -53.68 -7.70
C HIS A 944 -5.73 -52.98 -6.36
N ALA A 945 -4.46 -52.98 -5.93
CA ALA A 945 -4.01 -52.34 -4.69
C ALA A 945 -3.24 -51.03 -4.97
N ALA A 946 -3.88 -49.88 -4.75
CA ALA A 946 -3.29 -48.54 -4.88
C ALA A 946 -4.18 -47.49 -4.19
N LEU A 947 -3.73 -46.25 -4.02
CA LEU A 947 -4.59 -45.16 -3.51
C LEU A 947 -5.86 -45.01 -4.37
N PHE A 948 -5.71 -45.05 -5.70
CA PHE A 948 -6.83 -45.12 -6.66
C PHE A 948 -6.96 -46.54 -7.21
N ALA A 949 -8.03 -47.25 -6.86
CA ALA A 949 -8.27 -48.61 -7.34
C ALA A 949 -8.59 -48.63 -8.84
N TYR A 950 -9.48 -47.75 -9.29
CA TYR A 950 -9.80 -47.53 -10.70
C TYR A 950 -9.88 -46.03 -11.00
N LEU A 951 -9.19 -45.59 -12.05
CA LEU A 951 -9.04 -44.17 -12.41
C LEU A 951 -9.34 -43.94 -13.90
N SER A 952 -10.19 -42.95 -14.18
CA SER A 952 -10.56 -42.45 -15.51
C SER A 952 -10.58 -40.91 -15.55
N GLY A 953 -9.92 -40.26 -14.59
CA GLY A 953 -9.85 -38.81 -14.42
C GLY A 953 -8.43 -38.28 -14.50
N TYR A 954 -8.18 -37.12 -13.87
CA TYR A 954 -6.88 -36.46 -13.85
C TYR A 954 -6.31 -36.45 -12.43
N VAL A 955 -5.08 -36.95 -12.26
CA VAL A 955 -4.35 -36.88 -10.97
C VAL A 955 -3.01 -36.20 -11.23
N HIS A 956 -2.73 -35.12 -10.50
CA HIS A 956 -1.47 -34.39 -10.66
C HIS A 956 -0.88 -33.84 -9.37
N ASP A 957 0.41 -33.52 -9.40
CA ASP A 957 1.16 -32.85 -8.32
C ASP A 957 1.09 -33.58 -6.96
N LEU A 958 0.97 -34.91 -6.99
CA LEU A 958 0.75 -35.75 -5.81
C LEU A 958 1.98 -36.57 -5.43
N ILE A 959 2.33 -36.58 -4.14
CA ILE A 959 3.34 -37.46 -3.57
C ILE A 959 2.65 -38.60 -2.79
N THR A 960 3.01 -39.85 -3.05
CA THR A 960 2.56 -41.01 -2.24
C THR A 960 3.73 -41.68 -1.58
N GLU A 961 3.60 -42.07 -0.31
CA GLU A 961 4.67 -42.72 0.44
C GLU A 961 4.13 -43.80 1.39
N GLY A 962 5.00 -44.64 1.96
CA GLY A 962 4.60 -45.73 2.86
C GLY A 962 4.58 -47.12 2.19
N ASN A 963 3.68 -48.01 2.59
CA ASN A 963 3.65 -49.41 2.15
C ASN A 963 2.32 -49.82 1.50
N ILE A 964 2.39 -50.67 0.46
CA ILE A 964 1.25 -51.40 -0.08
C ILE A 964 1.58 -52.90 0.00
N THR A 965 0.90 -53.64 0.88
CA THR A 965 1.06 -55.09 1.01
C THR A 965 -0.07 -55.81 0.28
N THR A 966 0.26 -56.67 -0.69
CA THR A 966 -0.75 -57.36 -1.52
C THR A 966 -0.46 -58.86 -1.72
N SER A 967 -1.54 -59.63 -1.85
CA SER A 967 -1.52 -61.02 -2.35
C SER A 967 -2.24 -61.18 -3.70
N GLY A 968 -2.72 -60.09 -4.31
CA GLY A 968 -3.39 -60.04 -5.61
C GLY A 968 -2.63 -59.19 -6.64
N LYS A 969 -3.02 -59.26 -7.91
CA LYS A 969 -2.36 -58.59 -9.04
C LYS A 969 -2.68 -57.09 -9.13
N PHE A 970 -1.97 -56.36 -10.01
CA PHE A 970 -2.26 -54.97 -10.43
C PHE A 970 -2.08 -53.90 -9.34
N ALA A 971 -1.18 -54.11 -8.39
CA ALA A 971 -0.79 -53.02 -7.47
C ALA A 971 0.01 -51.89 -8.18
N GLY A 972 -0.21 -50.65 -7.74
CA GLY A 972 0.48 -49.46 -8.23
C GLY A 972 0.70 -48.42 -7.13
N GLY A 973 1.69 -47.55 -7.30
CA GLY A 973 2.02 -46.51 -6.31
C GLY A 973 0.96 -45.41 -6.20
N ILE A 974 0.39 -45.00 -7.34
CA ILE A 974 -0.69 -44.00 -7.42
C ILE A 974 -2.02 -44.67 -7.72
N ALA A 975 -2.10 -45.41 -8.84
CA ALA A 975 -3.31 -46.05 -9.30
C ALA A 975 -3.11 -47.53 -9.62
N ALA A 976 -4.13 -48.36 -9.45
CA ALA A 976 -4.05 -49.77 -9.75
C ALA A 976 -4.49 -50.08 -11.18
N ASP A 977 -5.54 -49.42 -11.68
CA ASP A 977 -6.10 -49.60 -13.01
C ASP A 977 -6.51 -48.24 -13.60
N THR A 978 -6.11 -47.96 -14.85
CA THR A 978 -6.45 -46.70 -15.54
C THR A 978 -7.07 -46.91 -16.92
N GLU A 979 -8.14 -46.18 -17.22
CA GLU A 979 -8.76 -46.12 -18.55
C GLU A 979 -9.11 -44.67 -18.90
N ASN A 980 -8.56 -44.14 -19.99
CA ASN A 980 -8.72 -42.73 -20.39
C ASN A 980 -8.36 -41.72 -19.27
N ALA A 981 -7.30 -42.02 -18.50
CA ALA A 981 -6.85 -41.22 -17.37
C ALA A 981 -5.50 -40.55 -17.62
N THR A 982 -5.23 -39.44 -16.93
CA THR A 982 -3.92 -38.79 -16.93
C THR A 982 -3.32 -38.78 -15.52
N VAL A 983 -2.07 -39.25 -15.39
CA VAL A 983 -1.26 -39.16 -14.17
C VAL A 983 -0.01 -38.35 -14.50
N GLU A 984 0.13 -37.19 -13.86
CA GLU A 984 1.14 -36.18 -14.22
C GLU A 984 1.84 -35.60 -12.98
N ARG A 985 3.13 -35.29 -13.06
CA ARG A 985 3.88 -34.68 -11.93
C ARG A 985 3.73 -35.42 -10.59
N CYS A 986 3.58 -36.75 -10.63
CA CYS A 986 3.37 -37.57 -9.44
C CYS A 986 4.66 -38.25 -8.97
N HIS A 987 4.86 -38.30 -7.65
CA HIS A 987 6.01 -38.96 -7.02
C HIS A 987 5.56 -40.16 -6.18
N SER A 988 5.89 -41.37 -6.63
CA SER A 988 5.70 -42.61 -5.88
C SER A 988 6.94 -42.98 -5.06
N LYS A 989 6.85 -42.81 -3.74
CA LYS A 989 7.80 -43.31 -2.72
C LYS A 989 7.33 -44.63 -2.08
N VAL A 990 6.24 -45.21 -2.57
CA VAL A 990 5.56 -46.36 -1.97
C VAL A 990 6.38 -47.66 -2.11
N CYS A 991 6.50 -48.41 -1.03
CA CYS A 991 7.05 -49.76 -1.03
C CYS A 991 5.94 -50.80 -1.28
N ILE A 992 5.92 -51.43 -2.46
CA ILE A 992 4.97 -52.51 -2.78
C ILE A 992 5.54 -53.85 -2.30
N VAL A 993 4.91 -54.47 -1.31
CA VAL A 993 5.26 -55.77 -0.76
C VAL A 993 4.28 -56.82 -1.31
N SER A 994 4.72 -57.59 -2.30
CA SER A 994 3.93 -58.64 -2.94
C SER A 994 4.25 -60.02 -2.39
N THR A 995 3.19 -60.77 -2.09
CA THR A 995 3.26 -62.21 -1.76
C THR A 995 2.81 -63.11 -2.93
N VAL A 996 2.53 -62.53 -4.10
CA VAL A 996 2.10 -63.27 -5.29
C VAL A 996 3.21 -64.21 -5.76
N ASN A 997 2.89 -65.50 -5.91
CA ASN A 997 3.78 -66.49 -6.50
C ASN A 997 3.45 -66.65 -7.99
N GLY A 998 4.26 -66.04 -8.86
CA GLY A 998 3.99 -65.94 -10.30
C GLY A 998 3.68 -64.51 -10.74
N ASP A 999 2.80 -64.35 -11.72
CA ASP A 999 2.50 -63.06 -12.35
C ASP A 999 1.77 -62.11 -11.38
N GLY A 1000 2.45 -61.03 -10.96
CA GLY A 1000 1.89 -59.97 -10.12
C GLY A 1000 1.37 -58.76 -10.89
N THR A 1001 1.94 -58.44 -12.07
CA THR A 1001 1.55 -57.26 -12.86
C THR A 1001 1.54 -55.95 -12.06
N HIS A 1002 2.56 -55.72 -11.23
CA HIS A 1002 2.68 -54.50 -10.45
C HIS A 1002 3.42 -53.41 -11.21
N GLY A 1003 3.11 -52.14 -10.95
CA GLY A 1003 3.84 -51.00 -11.51
C GLY A 1003 4.24 -49.96 -10.47
N GLY A 1004 5.30 -49.20 -10.76
CA GLY A 1004 5.78 -48.15 -9.85
C GLY A 1004 4.82 -46.98 -9.68
N ILE A 1005 4.08 -46.62 -10.75
CA ILE A 1005 3.03 -45.59 -10.74
C ILE A 1005 1.65 -46.24 -10.91
N VAL A 1006 1.48 -47.06 -11.96
CA VAL A 1006 0.20 -47.69 -12.31
C VAL A 1006 0.29 -49.22 -12.40
N GLY A 1007 -0.67 -49.97 -11.86
CA GLY A 1007 -0.72 -51.43 -12.02
C GLY A 1007 -1.02 -51.89 -13.46
N VAL A 1008 -2.15 -51.47 -14.01
CA VAL A 1008 -2.57 -51.76 -15.40
C VAL A 1008 -3.12 -50.51 -16.08
N THR A 1009 -2.83 -50.35 -17.38
CA THR A 1009 -3.23 -49.23 -18.22
C THR A 1009 -4.03 -49.71 -19.42
N HIS A 1010 -5.19 -49.11 -19.69
CA HIS A 1010 -6.05 -49.36 -20.86
C HIS A 1010 -5.95 -48.21 -21.88
N ALA A 1011 -6.81 -48.22 -22.90
CA ALA A 1011 -6.74 -47.25 -23.99
C ALA A 1011 -6.97 -45.81 -23.50
N GLY A 1012 -6.13 -44.88 -23.98
CA GLY A 1012 -6.26 -43.45 -23.69
C GLY A 1012 -5.55 -42.99 -22.41
N SER A 1013 -4.80 -43.86 -21.73
CA SER A 1013 -4.09 -43.51 -20.50
C SER A 1013 -2.75 -42.82 -20.79
N VAL A 1014 -2.46 -41.74 -20.04
CA VAL A 1014 -1.24 -40.93 -20.13
C VAL A 1014 -0.54 -40.90 -18.78
N ILE A 1015 0.75 -41.24 -18.76
CA ILE A 1015 1.63 -41.12 -17.60
C ILE A 1015 2.82 -40.25 -18.01
N ARG A 1016 2.99 -39.09 -17.38
CA ARG A 1016 4.10 -38.20 -17.70
C ARG A 1016 4.68 -37.49 -16.50
N GLU A 1017 5.93 -37.07 -16.59
CA GLU A 1017 6.60 -36.28 -15.55
C GLU A 1017 6.56 -36.95 -14.15
N CYS A 1018 6.60 -38.29 -14.12
CA CYS A 1018 6.45 -39.05 -12.88
C CYS A 1018 7.78 -39.59 -12.34
N LEU A 1019 7.95 -39.54 -11.01
CA LEU A 1019 9.12 -40.05 -10.28
C LEU A 1019 8.78 -41.30 -9.47
N VAL A 1020 9.57 -42.36 -9.62
CA VAL A 1020 9.44 -43.59 -8.82
C VAL A 1020 10.71 -43.79 -7.98
N THR A 1021 10.62 -43.55 -6.67
CA THR A 1021 11.69 -43.86 -5.70
C THR A 1021 11.32 -45.01 -4.76
N GLY A 1022 10.05 -45.44 -4.75
CA GLY A 1022 9.52 -46.53 -3.94
C GLY A 1022 9.96 -47.93 -4.38
N SER A 1023 10.18 -48.85 -3.44
CA SER A 1023 10.67 -50.21 -3.74
C SER A 1023 9.56 -51.19 -4.10
N MET A 1024 9.89 -52.31 -4.73
CA MET A 1024 8.97 -53.43 -4.96
C MET A 1024 9.63 -54.73 -4.48
N LEU A 1025 9.01 -55.40 -3.53
CA LEU A 1025 9.57 -56.56 -2.83
C LEU A 1025 8.66 -57.78 -3.03
N GLY A 1026 9.18 -58.86 -3.59
CA GLY A 1026 8.43 -60.08 -3.85
C GLY A 1026 9.24 -61.07 -4.65
N SER A 1027 10.15 -61.81 -4.01
CA SER A 1027 11.12 -62.67 -4.69
C SER A 1027 10.50 -63.79 -5.55
N SER A 1028 9.25 -64.17 -5.27
CA SER A 1028 8.46 -65.13 -6.07
C SER A 1028 7.50 -64.46 -7.07
N THR A 1029 7.37 -63.14 -7.04
CA THR A 1029 6.51 -62.36 -7.95
C THR A 1029 7.29 -62.01 -9.22
N ASN A 1030 6.64 -62.13 -10.38
CA ASN A 1030 7.21 -61.84 -11.68
C ASN A 1030 6.23 -61.02 -12.55
N CYS A 1031 6.62 -60.69 -13.78
CA CYS A 1031 5.81 -59.92 -14.72
C CYS A 1031 5.37 -58.52 -14.24
N CYS A 1032 6.30 -57.73 -13.68
CA CYS A 1032 6.04 -56.34 -13.23
C CYS A 1032 6.71 -55.30 -14.14
N GLY A 1033 6.24 -54.05 -14.06
CA GLY A 1033 6.78 -52.90 -14.80
C GLY A 1033 7.33 -51.80 -13.88
N GLY A 1034 8.29 -51.03 -14.37
CA GLY A 1034 8.88 -49.95 -13.57
C GLY A 1034 7.98 -48.72 -13.42
N VAL A 1035 7.11 -48.47 -14.40
CA VAL A 1035 6.11 -47.38 -14.37
C VAL A 1035 4.70 -47.95 -14.43
N SER A 1036 4.40 -48.79 -15.42
CA SER A 1036 3.10 -49.46 -15.59
C SER A 1036 3.28 -50.98 -15.58
N GLY A 1037 2.50 -51.73 -14.81
CA GLY A 1037 2.63 -53.20 -14.75
C GLY A 1037 2.24 -53.93 -16.04
N TRP A 1038 1.13 -53.55 -16.69
CA TRP A 1038 0.69 -54.06 -18.00
C TRP A 1038 -0.06 -52.96 -18.77
N ALA A 1039 0.16 -52.87 -20.08
CA ALA A 1039 -0.65 -52.02 -20.97
C ALA A 1039 -1.55 -52.91 -21.85
N SER A 1040 -2.86 -52.81 -21.70
CA SER A 1040 -3.86 -53.57 -22.49
C SER A 1040 -4.33 -52.81 -23.74
N GLY A 1041 -4.08 -51.50 -23.81
CA GLY A 1041 -4.44 -50.60 -24.91
C GLY A 1041 -3.49 -49.40 -25.02
N SER A 1042 -3.70 -48.52 -26.00
CA SER A 1042 -2.80 -47.39 -26.30
C SER A 1042 -2.52 -46.54 -25.06
N THR A 1043 -1.27 -46.61 -24.57
CA THR A 1043 -0.79 -45.93 -23.36
C THR A 1043 0.42 -45.06 -23.70
N HIS A 1044 0.45 -43.83 -23.21
CA HIS A 1044 1.57 -42.90 -23.39
C HIS A 1044 2.38 -42.79 -22.10
N ILE A 1045 3.70 -43.02 -22.18
CA ILE A 1045 4.62 -42.89 -21.03
C ILE A 1045 5.78 -41.97 -21.41
N SER A 1046 5.84 -40.76 -20.84
CA SER A 1046 6.92 -39.82 -21.15
C SER A 1046 7.56 -39.20 -19.92
N ASP A 1047 8.83 -38.78 -20.06
CA ASP A 1047 9.50 -37.93 -19.08
C ASP A 1047 9.47 -38.52 -17.66
N CYS A 1048 9.56 -39.85 -17.52
CA CYS A 1048 9.53 -40.53 -16.22
C CYS A 1048 10.93 -40.94 -15.76
N LEU A 1049 11.19 -40.84 -14.45
CA LEU A 1049 12.43 -41.28 -13.82
C LEU A 1049 12.17 -42.33 -12.75
N ILE A 1050 12.88 -43.47 -12.84
CA ILE A 1050 12.80 -44.56 -11.86
C ILE A 1050 14.14 -44.67 -11.16
N THR A 1051 14.21 -44.33 -9.87
CA THR A 1051 15.44 -44.47 -9.05
C THR A 1051 15.39 -45.65 -8.07
N SER A 1052 14.35 -46.47 -8.21
CA SER A 1052 13.91 -47.46 -7.23
C SER A 1052 14.70 -48.76 -7.23
N GLN A 1053 14.56 -49.51 -6.14
CA GLN A 1053 15.14 -50.84 -5.96
C GLN A 1053 14.03 -51.89 -6.02
N PHE A 1054 14.04 -52.74 -7.05
CA PHE A 1054 13.05 -53.80 -7.23
C PHE A 1054 13.67 -55.17 -6.98
N THR A 1055 13.17 -55.86 -5.95
CA THR A 1055 13.58 -57.20 -5.53
C THR A 1055 12.48 -58.20 -5.84
N ILE A 1056 12.31 -58.49 -7.13
CA ILE A 1056 11.31 -59.40 -7.70
C ILE A 1056 11.97 -60.33 -8.73
N ASN A 1057 11.27 -61.39 -9.13
CA ASN A 1057 11.72 -62.23 -10.24
C ASN A 1057 11.53 -61.46 -11.57
N THR A 1058 12.60 -61.37 -12.37
CA THR A 1058 12.64 -60.58 -13.61
C THR A 1058 11.98 -61.26 -14.80
N SER A 1059 11.54 -62.52 -14.67
CA SER A 1059 10.85 -63.25 -15.73
C SER A 1059 9.57 -62.52 -16.16
N GLY A 1060 9.50 -62.11 -17.43
CA GLY A 1060 8.36 -61.39 -18.00
C GLY A 1060 8.18 -59.94 -17.51
N SER A 1061 9.15 -59.40 -16.76
CA SER A 1061 9.15 -58.02 -16.26
C SER A 1061 9.88 -57.06 -17.19
N ASP A 1062 9.58 -55.75 -17.11
CA ASP A 1062 10.14 -54.72 -18.00
C ASP A 1062 10.44 -53.39 -17.29
N LEU A 1063 11.48 -52.67 -17.72
CA LEU A 1063 11.90 -51.39 -17.11
C LEU A 1063 10.80 -50.31 -17.10
N LEU A 1064 9.87 -50.31 -18.06
CA LEU A 1064 8.70 -49.42 -18.08
C LEU A 1064 7.39 -50.18 -17.95
N SER A 1065 7.11 -51.09 -18.89
CA SER A 1065 5.85 -51.84 -18.96
C SER A 1065 6.01 -53.13 -19.76
N ARG A 1066 5.48 -54.24 -19.24
CA ARG A 1066 5.74 -55.56 -19.80
C ARG A 1066 5.08 -55.83 -21.15
N ASN A 1067 4.03 -55.09 -21.51
CA ASN A 1067 3.36 -55.22 -22.81
C ASN A 1067 3.68 -54.01 -23.69
N SER A 1068 4.91 -53.97 -24.17
CA SER A 1068 5.45 -52.80 -24.88
C SER A 1068 4.77 -52.50 -26.21
N ALA A 1069 4.07 -53.46 -26.82
CA ALA A 1069 3.37 -53.27 -28.10
C ALA A 1069 2.26 -52.20 -28.06
N TYR A 1070 1.76 -51.87 -26.86
CA TYR A 1070 0.71 -50.87 -26.65
C TYR A 1070 1.22 -49.59 -25.97
N VAL A 1071 2.53 -49.47 -25.78
CA VAL A 1071 3.15 -48.33 -25.11
C VAL A 1071 3.85 -47.45 -26.12
N VAL A 1072 3.45 -46.18 -26.17
CA VAL A 1072 4.18 -45.12 -26.84
C VAL A 1072 5.01 -44.42 -25.77
N SER A 1073 6.32 -44.65 -25.78
CA SER A 1073 7.24 -44.08 -24.79
C SER A 1073 8.18 -43.05 -25.40
N SER A 1074 8.52 -42.01 -24.62
CA SER A 1074 9.53 -41.02 -24.99
C SER A 1074 10.26 -40.46 -23.77
N ASN A 1075 11.57 -40.26 -23.86
CA ASN A 1075 12.35 -39.51 -22.86
C ASN A 1075 12.30 -40.07 -21.42
N ASN A 1076 12.41 -41.39 -21.26
CA ASN A 1076 12.32 -42.04 -19.96
C ASN A 1076 13.69 -42.52 -19.44
N TYR A 1077 13.88 -42.51 -18.12
CA TYR A 1077 15.16 -42.79 -17.49
C TYR A 1077 15.06 -43.76 -16.31
N PHE A 1078 16.05 -44.66 -16.20
CA PHE A 1078 16.13 -45.64 -15.12
C PHE A 1078 17.49 -45.57 -14.41
N GLN A 1079 17.48 -45.44 -13.09
CA GLN A 1079 18.65 -45.45 -12.22
C GLN A 1079 18.41 -46.38 -11.03
N GLY A 1080 18.65 -47.68 -11.19
CA GLY A 1080 18.42 -48.67 -10.12
C GLY A 1080 19.18 -49.97 -10.34
N SER A 1081 19.05 -50.91 -9.40
CA SER A 1081 19.50 -52.30 -9.60
C SER A 1081 18.31 -53.19 -9.89
N TRP A 1082 17.87 -53.17 -11.15
CA TRP A 1082 16.85 -54.07 -11.66
C TRP A 1082 17.25 -54.57 -13.05
N ASN A 1083 17.40 -55.88 -13.21
CA ASN A 1083 17.90 -56.50 -14.42
C ASN A 1083 16.77 -57.14 -15.25
N ALA A 1084 15.65 -56.42 -15.39
CA ALA A 1084 14.55 -56.80 -16.27
C ALA A 1084 14.93 -56.55 -17.74
N ALA A 1085 14.24 -57.22 -18.67
CA ALA A 1085 14.37 -56.87 -20.09
C ALA A 1085 13.83 -55.45 -20.32
N ASN A 1086 14.31 -54.77 -21.37
CA ASN A 1086 13.67 -53.54 -21.84
C ASN A 1086 13.19 -53.73 -23.28
N ALA A 1087 11.89 -53.93 -23.41
CA ALA A 1087 11.19 -54.07 -24.68
C ALA A 1087 10.41 -52.79 -25.06
N CYS A 1088 10.34 -51.79 -24.17
CA CYS A 1088 9.81 -50.45 -24.46
C CYS A 1088 10.89 -49.58 -25.13
N GLY A 1089 10.50 -48.72 -26.08
CA GLY A 1089 11.40 -47.76 -26.72
C GLY A 1089 11.83 -46.64 -25.77
N ASP A 1090 12.93 -45.95 -26.07
CA ASP A 1090 13.30 -44.68 -25.44
C ASP A 1090 13.45 -44.68 -23.91
N VAL A 1091 14.11 -45.71 -23.37
CA VAL A 1091 14.54 -45.79 -21.97
C VAL A 1091 16.07 -45.76 -21.88
N SER A 1092 16.61 -44.79 -21.14
CA SER A 1092 18.06 -44.66 -20.92
C SER A 1092 18.43 -44.96 -19.47
N VAL A 1093 19.51 -45.73 -19.28
CA VAL A 1093 20.02 -46.02 -17.93
C VAL A 1093 20.96 -44.91 -17.47
N LEU A 1094 20.68 -44.32 -16.32
CA LEU A 1094 21.51 -43.30 -15.70
C LEU A 1094 22.36 -43.88 -14.57
N THR A 1095 23.55 -43.34 -14.39
CA THR A 1095 24.39 -43.65 -13.23
C THR A 1095 23.90 -42.91 -11.98
N LYS A 1096 24.22 -43.44 -10.79
CA LYS A 1096 23.99 -42.75 -9.51
C LYS A 1096 24.56 -41.33 -9.49
N TYR A 1097 25.67 -41.11 -10.18
CA TYR A 1097 26.32 -39.81 -10.29
C TYR A 1097 25.46 -38.81 -11.09
N GLN A 1098 24.92 -39.23 -12.25
CA GLN A 1098 24.08 -38.40 -13.12
C GLN A 1098 22.78 -37.96 -12.43
N VAL A 1099 22.19 -38.82 -11.60
CA VAL A 1099 21.01 -38.46 -10.80
C VAL A 1099 21.37 -37.52 -9.65
N ALA A 1100 22.48 -37.75 -8.93
CA ALA A 1100 22.87 -36.94 -7.77
C ALA A 1100 23.37 -35.52 -8.11
N HIS A 1101 23.70 -35.25 -9.39
CA HIS A 1101 24.30 -33.98 -9.82
C HIS A 1101 23.47 -33.27 -10.89
N GLY A 1102 22.15 -33.50 -10.94
CA GLY A 1102 21.21 -32.73 -11.76
C GLY A 1102 21.18 -33.04 -13.27
N GLU A 1103 22.06 -33.93 -13.75
CA GLU A 1103 22.08 -34.35 -15.15
C GLU A 1103 20.79 -35.09 -15.55
N ALA A 1104 20.20 -35.85 -14.62
CA ALA A 1104 18.90 -36.50 -14.83
C ALA A 1104 17.77 -35.51 -15.13
N CYS A 1105 17.68 -34.40 -14.37
CA CYS A 1105 16.67 -33.36 -14.60
C CYS A 1105 16.87 -32.69 -15.96
N PHE A 1106 18.11 -32.35 -16.34
CA PHE A 1106 18.41 -31.79 -17.65
C PHE A 1106 18.00 -32.71 -18.82
N LEU A 1107 18.16 -34.01 -18.64
CA LEU A 1107 17.78 -35.01 -19.63
C LEU A 1107 16.26 -35.17 -19.73
N LEU A 1108 15.55 -35.21 -18.60
CA LEU A 1108 14.08 -35.23 -18.52
C LEU A 1108 13.45 -33.97 -19.14
N GLU A 1109 14.15 -32.83 -19.13
CA GLU A 1109 13.72 -31.59 -19.78
C GLU A 1109 14.05 -31.53 -21.29
N GLY A 1110 14.30 -32.68 -21.92
CA GLY A 1110 14.59 -32.75 -23.36
C GLY A 1110 15.87 -32.02 -23.77
N LYS A 1111 16.82 -31.85 -22.83
CA LYS A 1111 18.06 -31.07 -22.99
C LYS A 1111 17.82 -29.58 -23.30
N GLN A 1112 16.64 -29.06 -22.97
CA GLN A 1112 16.31 -27.65 -23.14
C GLN A 1112 16.70 -26.85 -21.89
N PRO A 1113 17.56 -25.82 -22.01
CA PRO A 1113 17.89 -24.97 -20.87
C PRO A 1113 16.68 -24.09 -20.50
N GLY A 1114 16.22 -24.15 -19.24
CA GLY A 1114 15.26 -23.19 -18.67
C GLY A 1114 13.81 -23.66 -18.53
N SER A 1115 13.52 -24.94 -18.77
CA SER A 1115 12.23 -25.55 -18.42
C SER A 1115 12.15 -25.82 -16.90
N THR A 1116 10.93 -25.79 -16.34
CA THR A 1116 10.67 -25.85 -14.87
C THR A 1116 9.74 -27.01 -14.49
N SER A 1117 9.65 -28.07 -15.30
CA SER A 1117 8.76 -29.21 -15.04
C SER A 1117 9.37 -30.26 -14.10
N TRP A 1118 10.72 -30.38 -14.05
CA TRP A 1118 11.49 -31.36 -13.27
C TRP A 1118 12.57 -30.78 -12.36
#